data_AF-A0A8T5ST32-F1
#
_entry.id   AF-A0A8T5ST32-F1
#
_cell.length_a   1.000
_cell.length_b   1.000
_cell.length_c   1.000
_cell.angle_alpha   90.00
_cell.angle_beta   90.00
_cell.angle_gamma   90.00
#
_symmetry.space_group_name_H-M   'P 1'
#
loop_
_entity.id
_entity.type
_entity.pdbx_description
1 polymer ?
#
loop_
_entity_poly.entity_id
_entity_poly.type
_entity_poly.pdbx_seq_one_letter_code
_entity_poly.pdbx_strand_id
1 'polypeptide(L)'
;MSIAQITLNLEELARYISEKQNLSSEFKGVNYGHAISILNNIVHFQDPESLFTRMRTFSHTLIPSLIKNKHIVQAPFKSGKLTYVGRDNLELLYYSNLSDEIDYKKPQTRSVLEHIKEHGTSTRQKLIEQFKLPKEEVMEILSELRNNFQVFMFYDGTRWTIYSSEMLLKEESMSQSSAIKDLIYTIIRSYGPITVPQIMSILELSGSRVSTSIIELYESKKIIRGPFIENSSYEGFLAAEELDFIKDFTKREKKQESSQIEILPATDPYAVYWSSADFDVLRDIQKEVVFVSGKPVCTFDYKVIGDKLHVINLIKTAEFILLEEQIQNKIQEFTENKGKILVFPKMQSELLENQSRSFVETLKQRGYVLRSSGFSYHRLKLTKSDGSQVLISIQDVFPLLIDNQFLTKHKQISTKPDLLRSLSFIGIPLSYESLLIRIINGKEHILNELQIDRKIVRGKYSSFPRGVINSEDFSYYAKLRPTRSVGVLEERALNTINQKEKVNFKQLKSLLNLSDRVLLSTLQRLEVACEIIQTKNISNQIIWLSLSKFLSSIKTKTVNSQREAWLEIIFRILSSNLPLSIRQLANLTGLSNTQLEVYLKELIASRNVRTGRFLEEESDVQFTTKVIEESITAYIYQKGEDDPDSQEANFIYLPRADPLILLYKEYLLKRFKLRSFFLRSLPTDFAELILKNGEPVAALHFKKQEKIDYINNIEILPEFSDDHNLMFILSTVQDYFSRTREKGKSEIRIRQINGVPLNSESGEKIVSLMTNMQLDFHIIP
;
A
#
# COMPACT_ATOMS: atom_id res chain seq x y z
N MET A 1 8.30 -29.42 21.58
CA MET A 1 7.60 -28.60 20.56
C MET A 1 8.60 -27.59 20.02
N SER A 2 8.97 -27.69 18.74
CA SER A 2 9.87 -26.71 18.10
C SER A 2 9.12 -25.39 17.87
N ILE A 3 9.85 -24.27 17.71
CA ILE A 3 9.22 -22.96 17.45
C ILE A 3 8.32 -23.01 16.20
N ALA A 4 8.70 -23.79 15.19
CA ALA A 4 7.93 -24.00 13.96
C ALA A 4 6.62 -24.77 14.16
N GLN A 5 6.40 -25.38 15.33
CA GLN A 5 5.16 -26.09 15.69
C GLN A 5 4.19 -25.20 16.49
N ILE A 6 4.62 -24.02 16.95
CA ILE A 6 3.80 -23.10 17.74
C ILE A 6 3.14 -22.11 16.79
N THR A 7 1.99 -22.47 16.25
CA THR A 7 1.14 -21.61 15.43
C THR A 7 -0.26 -21.60 16.03
N LEU A 8 -0.76 -20.40 16.33
CA LEU A 8 -2.09 -20.19 16.87
C LEU A 8 -3.04 -19.79 15.74
N ASN A 9 -4.19 -20.45 15.68
CA ASN A 9 -5.31 -19.96 14.87
C ASN A 9 -5.91 -18.69 15.49
N LEU A 10 -6.83 -18.02 14.80
CA LEU A 10 -7.37 -16.73 15.27
C LEU A 10 -8.09 -16.81 16.61
N GLU A 11 -8.79 -17.91 16.87
CA GLU A 11 -9.53 -18.11 18.12
C GLU A 11 -8.59 -18.42 19.29
N GLU A 12 -7.53 -19.19 19.03
CA GLU A 12 -6.46 -19.44 19.99
C GLU A 12 -5.67 -18.17 20.31
N LEU A 13 -5.33 -17.38 19.27
CA LEU A 13 -4.66 -16.10 19.43
C LEU A 13 -5.50 -15.11 20.23
N ALA A 14 -6.81 -15.03 19.93
CA ALA A 14 -7.76 -14.21 20.69
C ALA A 14 -7.80 -14.57 22.17
N ARG A 15 -7.92 -15.85 22.51
CA ARG A 15 -7.92 -16.30 23.90
C ARG A 15 -6.58 -16.04 24.58
N TYR A 16 -5.47 -16.36 23.91
CA TYR A 16 -4.13 -16.17 24.42
C TYR A 16 -3.84 -14.70 24.76
N ILE A 17 -4.16 -13.77 23.85
CA ILE A 17 -3.93 -12.33 24.12
C ILE A 17 -4.95 -11.81 25.13
N SER A 18 -6.20 -12.29 25.13
CA SER A 18 -7.21 -11.94 26.13
C SER A 18 -6.77 -12.30 27.56
N GLU A 19 -6.15 -13.47 27.76
CA GLU A 19 -5.54 -13.88 29.03
C GLU A 19 -4.42 -12.91 29.42
N LYS A 20 -3.47 -12.63 28.51
CA LYS A 20 -2.35 -11.69 28.77
C LYS A 20 -2.80 -10.27 29.08
N GLN A 21 -3.91 -9.85 28.49
CA GLN A 21 -4.45 -8.51 28.61
C GLN A 21 -5.48 -8.38 29.74
N ASN A 22 -5.63 -9.41 30.59
CA ASN A 22 -6.57 -9.44 31.72
C ASN A 22 -8.03 -9.15 31.30
N LEU A 23 -8.40 -9.55 30.08
CA LEU A 23 -9.76 -9.45 29.58
C LEU A 23 -10.56 -10.70 29.96
N SER A 24 -9.92 -11.86 30.03
CA SER A 24 -10.56 -13.09 30.49
C SER A 24 -10.98 -12.99 31.96
N SER A 25 -12.20 -13.45 32.27
CA SER A 25 -12.87 -13.26 33.58
C SER A 25 -12.05 -13.77 34.79
N GLU A 26 -11.30 -14.85 34.59
CA GLU A 26 -10.39 -15.44 35.58
C GLU A 26 -9.23 -14.50 35.93
N PHE A 27 -8.80 -13.67 34.99
CA PHE A 27 -7.61 -12.81 35.09
C PHE A 27 -7.92 -11.32 35.34
N LYS A 28 -9.20 -10.93 35.36
CA LYS A 28 -9.60 -9.56 35.67
C LYS A 28 -9.11 -9.12 37.06
N GLY A 29 -8.64 -7.88 37.14
CA GLY A 29 -8.13 -7.29 38.38
C GLY A 29 -9.22 -7.14 39.45
N VAL A 30 -8.87 -7.41 40.72
CA VAL A 30 -9.81 -7.36 41.85
C VAL A 30 -9.50 -6.26 42.86
N ASN A 31 -8.32 -5.63 42.76
CA ASN A 31 -7.85 -4.65 43.72
C ASN A 31 -6.96 -3.59 43.07
N TYR A 32 -6.58 -2.58 43.86
CA TYR A 32 -5.73 -1.47 43.43
C TYR A 32 -4.36 -1.91 42.90
N GLY A 33 -3.73 -2.92 43.51
CA GLY A 33 -2.45 -3.47 43.06
C GLY A 33 -2.54 -4.12 41.68
N HIS A 34 -3.63 -4.85 41.41
CA HIS A 34 -3.88 -5.45 40.09
C HIS A 34 -4.06 -4.36 39.03
N ALA A 35 -4.74 -3.25 39.36
CA ALA A 35 -4.88 -2.14 38.43
C ALA A 35 -3.51 -1.61 37.98
N ILE A 36 -2.53 -1.48 38.90
CA ILE A 36 -1.15 -1.06 38.56
C ILE A 36 -0.48 -2.09 37.63
N SER A 37 -0.60 -3.39 37.92
CA SER A 37 -0.05 -4.43 37.04
C SER A 37 -0.68 -4.40 35.64
N ILE A 38 -2.00 -4.20 35.55
CA ILE A 38 -2.73 -4.10 34.30
C ILE A 38 -2.24 -2.88 33.50
N LEU A 39 -2.07 -1.72 34.15
CA LEU A 39 -1.57 -0.50 33.51
C LEU A 39 -0.20 -0.71 32.85
N ASN A 40 0.69 -1.43 33.54
CA ASN A 40 2.01 -1.74 33.01
C ASN A 40 1.94 -2.67 31.78
N ASN A 41 0.97 -3.60 31.75
CA ASN A 41 0.77 -4.51 30.63
C ASN A 41 0.08 -3.84 29.43
N ILE A 42 -0.90 -2.96 29.63
CA ILE A 42 -1.57 -2.24 28.53
C ILE A 42 -0.63 -1.22 27.87
N VAL A 43 0.40 -0.77 28.60
CA VAL A 43 1.35 0.29 28.23
C VAL A 43 0.72 1.69 28.22
N HIS A 44 -0.34 1.90 27.43
CA HIS A 44 -1.03 3.19 27.35
C HIS A 44 -2.51 3.04 26.90
N PHE A 45 -3.39 3.96 27.28
CA PHE A 45 -4.79 3.99 26.80
C PHE A 45 -5.38 5.40 26.89
N GLN A 46 -6.37 5.72 26.06
CA GLN A 46 -7.01 7.06 26.03
C GLN A 46 -8.30 7.11 26.84
N ASP A 47 -9.08 6.02 26.78
CA ASP A 47 -10.41 5.95 27.39
C ASP A 47 -10.36 5.09 28.66
N PRO A 48 -10.77 5.62 29.85
CA PRO A 48 -10.76 4.90 31.13
C PRO A 48 -11.45 3.53 31.11
N GLU A 49 -12.45 3.36 30.24
CA GLU A 49 -13.14 2.11 29.95
C GLU A 49 -12.17 0.97 29.63
N SER A 50 -11.04 1.26 28.99
CA SER A 50 -9.95 0.31 28.72
C SER A 50 -9.47 -0.38 30.01
N LEU A 51 -9.23 0.39 31.08
CA LEU A 51 -8.85 -0.18 32.37
C LEU A 51 -10.03 -0.86 33.05
N PHE A 52 -11.21 -0.26 33.00
CA PHE A 52 -12.40 -0.76 33.69
C PHE A 52 -12.85 -2.12 33.18
N THR A 53 -12.81 -2.37 31.88
CA THR A 53 -13.16 -3.67 31.28
C THR A 53 -12.25 -4.80 31.78
N ARG A 54 -11.02 -4.48 32.22
CA ARG A 54 -10.03 -5.42 32.78
C ARG A 54 -10.11 -5.57 34.31
N MET A 55 -11.05 -4.88 34.96
CA MET A 55 -11.32 -4.98 36.39
C MET A 55 -12.63 -5.73 36.63
N ARG A 56 -12.71 -6.55 37.68
CA ARG A 56 -13.97 -7.23 38.06
C ARG A 56 -15.00 -6.27 38.63
N THR A 57 -14.54 -5.25 39.35
CA THR A 57 -15.40 -4.25 40.00
C THR A 57 -15.06 -2.86 39.47
N PHE A 58 -16.06 -2.17 38.95
CA PHE A 58 -15.95 -0.78 38.55
C PHE A 58 -15.88 0.13 39.78
N SER A 59 -14.92 1.06 39.80
CA SER A 59 -14.87 2.14 40.78
C SER A 59 -14.51 3.44 40.06
N HIS A 60 -15.44 4.39 40.08
CA HIS A 60 -15.25 5.73 39.50
C HIS A 60 -14.12 6.52 40.18
N THR A 61 -13.69 6.11 41.39
CA THR A 61 -12.58 6.74 42.12
C THR A 61 -11.22 6.11 41.82
N LEU A 62 -11.16 5.00 41.08
CA LEU A 62 -9.92 4.27 40.82
C LEU A 62 -8.90 5.11 40.04
N ILE A 63 -9.29 5.64 38.87
CA ILE A 63 -8.42 6.49 38.05
C ILE A 63 -7.97 7.75 38.80
N PRO A 64 -8.87 8.54 39.43
CA PRO A 64 -8.47 9.65 40.28
C PRO A 64 -7.48 9.26 41.38
N SER A 65 -7.66 8.09 42.01
CA SER A 65 -6.74 7.61 43.04
C SER A 65 -5.37 7.21 42.48
N LEU A 66 -5.33 6.59 41.30
CA LEU A 66 -4.08 6.26 40.60
C LEU A 66 -3.31 7.51 40.17
N ILE A 67 -4.01 8.55 39.71
CA ILE A 67 -3.42 9.87 39.37
C ILE A 67 -2.91 10.54 40.64
N LYS A 68 -3.73 10.61 41.69
CA LYS A 68 -3.38 11.26 42.98
C LYS A 68 -2.13 10.64 43.59
N ASN A 69 -2.01 9.32 43.53
CA ASN A 69 -0.86 8.57 44.02
C ASN A 69 0.28 8.44 42.99
N LYS A 70 0.18 9.11 41.83
CA LYS A 70 1.19 9.18 40.77
C LYS A 70 1.56 7.83 40.14
N HIS A 71 0.69 6.82 40.23
CA HIS A 71 0.86 5.55 39.54
C HIS A 71 0.54 5.64 38.05
N ILE A 72 -0.26 6.63 37.65
CA ILE A 72 -0.50 6.95 36.24
C ILE A 72 -0.32 8.43 35.98
N VAL A 73 0.09 8.76 34.75
CA VAL A 73 0.22 10.11 34.24
C VAL A 73 -0.68 10.27 33.02
N GLN A 74 -1.31 11.43 32.88
CA GLN A 74 -2.10 11.79 31.72
C GLN A 74 -1.40 12.89 30.91
N ALA A 75 -0.97 12.57 29.69
CA ALA A 75 -0.23 13.49 28.82
C ALA A 75 -0.47 13.18 27.33
N PRO A 76 -0.19 14.12 26.41
CA PRO A 76 -0.58 14.02 25.01
C PRO A 76 0.36 13.12 24.16
N PHE A 77 0.63 11.90 24.63
CA PHE A 77 1.60 10.99 24.00
C PHE A 77 1.18 10.44 22.62
N LYS A 78 -0.11 10.46 22.28
CA LYS A 78 -0.65 9.81 21.07
C LYS A 78 -1.54 10.77 20.28
N SER A 79 -1.17 11.09 19.04
CA SER A 79 -1.90 12.02 18.16
C SER A 79 -2.31 13.35 18.83
N GLY A 80 -1.50 13.86 19.78
CA GLY A 80 -1.81 15.08 20.54
C GLY A 80 -3.01 14.97 21.50
N LYS A 81 -3.58 13.77 21.69
CA LYS A 81 -4.70 13.51 22.61
C LYS A 81 -4.17 13.03 23.96
N LEU A 82 -4.89 13.38 25.03
CA LEU A 82 -4.57 12.94 26.38
C LEU A 82 -4.64 11.40 26.48
N THR A 83 -3.52 10.82 26.90
CA THR A 83 -3.33 9.38 27.05
C THR A 83 -2.87 9.09 28.47
N TYR A 84 -3.43 8.07 29.10
CA TYR A 84 -3.00 7.54 30.38
C TYR A 84 -1.84 6.57 30.19
N VAL A 85 -0.81 6.73 31.00
CA VAL A 85 0.41 5.91 30.97
C VAL A 85 0.77 5.51 32.39
N GLY A 86 1.07 4.23 32.58
CA GLY A 86 1.58 3.71 33.85
C GLY A 86 2.97 4.28 34.17
N ARG A 87 3.24 4.48 35.46
CA ARG A 87 4.50 5.07 35.94
C ARG A 87 5.75 4.40 35.34
N ASP A 88 5.73 3.08 35.22
CA ASP A 88 6.89 2.30 34.76
C ASP A 88 7.16 2.43 33.25
N ASN A 89 6.14 2.84 32.47
CA ASN A 89 6.26 3.07 31.03
C ASN A 89 6.47 4.55 30.68
N LEU A 90 6.42 5.44 31.67
CA LEU A 90 6.46 6.88 31.46
C LEU A 90 7.78 7.34 30.84
N GLU A 91 8.92 6.84 31.33
CA GLU A 91 10.24 7.21 30.82
C GLU A 91 10.40 6.83 29.35
N LEU A 92 9.99 5.62 28.98
CA LEU A 92 10.06 5.13 27.60
C LEU A 92 9.25 6.03 26.65
N LEU A 93 8.01 6.36 27.03
CA LEU A 93 7.14 7.21 26.22
C LEU A 93 7.58 8.68 26.21
N TYR A 94 8.18 9.16 27.30
CA TYR A 94 8.76 10.50 27.36
C TYR A 94 9.93 10.64 26.39
N TYR A 95 10.96 9.80 26.53
CA TYR A 95 12.16 9.89 25.70
C TYR A 95 11.89 9.50 24.23
N SER A 96 10.87 8.67 23.95
CA SER A 96 10.47 8.40 22.56
C SER A 96 9.86 9.61 21.86
N ASN A 97 9.19 10.51 22.60
CA ASN A 97 8.46 11.66 22.07
C ASN A 97 9.17 13.01 22.30
N LEU A 98 10.33 13.01 22.98
CA LEU A 98 11.10 14.23 23.22
C LEU A 98 11.62 14.79 21.88
N SER A 99 11.52 16.11 21.72
CA SER A 99 12.05 16.85 20.57
C SER A 99 13.36 17.52 20.97
N ASP A 100 14.37 17.48 20.08
CA ASP A 100 15.71 18.01 20.35
C ASP A 100 15.73 19.54 20.48
N GLU A 101 14.81 20.25 19.81
CA GLU A 101 14.64 21.70 19.90
C GLU A 101 13.16 22.04 20.11
N ILE A 102 12.87 22.86 21.13
CA ILE A 102 11.52 23.37 21.40
C ILE A 102 11.55 24.88 21.18
N ASP A 103 10.87 25.32 20.12
CA ASP A 103 10.62 26.73 19.88
C ASP A 103 9.33 27.16 20.59
N TYR A 104 9.48 27.89 21.70
CA TYR A 104 8.35 28.37 22.48
C TYR A 104 7.71 29.58 21.80
N LYS A 105 6.39 29.52 21.60
CA LYS A 105 5.61 30.60 20.97
C LYS A 105 5.65 31.90 21.77
N LYS A 106 5.81 31.82 23.09
CA LYS A 106 5.84 32.98 23.99
C LYS A 106 7.16 33.06 24.76
N PRO A 107 7.79 34.25 24.85
CA PRO A 107 9.00 34.44 25.66
C PRO A 107 8.81 34.05 27.13
N GLN A 108 7.62 34.27 27.69
CA GLN A 108 7.27 34.00 29.08
C GLN A 108 7.18 32.50 29.40
N THR A 109 6.98 31.64 28.39
CA THR A 109 6.88 30.18 28.58
C THR A 109 8.14 29.62 29.24
N ARG A 110 9.32 30.15 28.86
CA ARG A 110 10.61 29.75 29.42
C ARG A 110 10.74 30.12 30.90
N SER A 111 10.37 31.35 31.26
CA SER A 111 10.43 31.82 32.66
C SER A 111 9.47 31.05 33.56
N VAL A 112 8.28 30.70 33.05
CA VAL A 112 7.32 29.84 33.78
C VAL A 112 7.89 28.43 34.00
N LEU A 113 8.53 27.86 32.98
CA LEU A 113 9.18 26.55 33.10
C LEU A 113 10.33 26.57 34.12
N GLU A 114 11.21 27.57 34.05
CA GLU A 114 12.34 27.74 34.98
C GLU A 114 11.83 27.85 36.43
N HIS A 115 10.79 28.65 36.67
CA HIS A 115 10.17 28.73 37.99
C HIS A 115 9.61 27.38 38.49
N ILE A 116 8.96 26.60 37.60
CA ILE A 116 8.45 25.26 37.96
C ILE A 116 9.62 24.32 38.28
N LYS A 117 10.73 24.37 37.54
CA LYS A 117 11.93 23.56 37.81
C LYS A 117 12.57 23.91 39.14
N GLU A 118 12.77 25.20 39.43
CA GLU A 118 13.37 25.69 40.68
C GLU A 118 12.57 25.26 41.93
N HIS A 119 11.25 25.30 41.85
CA HIS A 119 10.37 24.98 42.99
C HIS A 119 9.94 23.50 43.02
N GLY A 120 10.31 22.72 42.00
CA GLY A 120 9.88 21.34 41.73
C GLY A 120 8.40 21.19 41.36
N THR A 121 7.51 21.94 42.03
CA THR A 121 6.07 21.92 41.79
C THR A 121 5.45 23.31 41.85
N SER A 122 4.35 23.51 41.11
CA SER A 122 3.56 24.75 41.17
C SER A 122 2.07 24.47 41.03
N THR A 123 1.25 25.53 41.11
CA THR A 123 -0.19 25.49 40.85
C THR A 123 -0.55 26.63 39.90
N ARG A 124 -1.68 26.50 39.19
CA ARG A 124 -2.15 27.56 38.29
C ARG A 124 -2.26 28.92 38.99
N GLN A 125 -2.79 28.92 40.21
CA GLN A 125 -2.97 30.13 40.99
C GLN A 125 -1.63 30.77 41.38
N LYS A 126 -0.65 29.97 41.82
CA LYS A 126 0.70 30.47 42.10
C LYS A 126 1.36 31.10 40.87
N LEU A 127 1.19 30.49 39.70
CA LEU A 127 1.73 31.03 38.45
C LEU A 127 1.05 32.35 38.04
N ILE A 128 -0.28 32.44 38.20
CA ILE A 128 -1.04 33.69 37.95
C ILE A 128 -0.54 34.80 38.88
N GLU A 129 -0.41 34.52 40.18
CA GLU A 129 0.02 35.49 41.19
C GLU A 129 1.48 35.94 40.97
N GLN A 130 2.38 35.00 40.67
CA GLN A 130 3.81 35.27 40.51
C GLN A 130 4.13 36.04 39.23
N PHE A 131 3.58 35.62 38.09
CA PHE A 131 3.88 36.21 36.79
C PHE A 131 2.93 37.35 36.40
N LYS A 132 1.89 37.60 37.21
CA LYS A 132 0.84 38.61 36.95
C LYS A 132 0.18 38.45 35.57
N LEU A 133 0.02 37.20 35.13
CA LEU A 133 -0.56 36.85 33.84
C LEU A 133 -2.06 36.51 33.96
N PRO A 134 -2.89 36.79 32.94
CA PRO A 134 -4.26 36.30 32.88
C PRO A 134 -4.33 34.77 32.95
N LYS A 135 -5.45 34.25 33.47
CA LYS A 135 -5.67 32.80 33.62
C LYS A 135 -5.55 32.07 32.28
N GLU A 136 -6.11 32.65 31.23
CA GLU A 136 -6.12 32.10 29.87
C GLU A 136 -4.69 31.96 29.34
N GLU A 137 -3.86 32.97 29.57
CA GLU A 137 -2.46 32.98 29.15
C GLU A 137 -1.62 31.93 29.90
N VAL A 138 -1.81 31.79 31.22
CA VAL A 138 -1.16 30.71 31.99
C VAL A 138 -1.61 29.34 31.48
N MET A 139 -2.88 29.18 31.11
CA MET A 139 -3.38 27.92 30.55
C MET A 139 -2.78 27.62 29.17
N GLU A 140 -2.58 28.63 28.31
CA GLU A 140 -1.89 28.47 27.03
C GLU A 140 -0.43 28.04 27.23
N ILE A 141 0.30 28.71 28.14
CA ILE A 141 1.68 28.37 28.49
C ILE A 141 1.76 26.93 29.02
N LEU A 142 0.88 26.56 29.96
CA LEU A 142 0.86 25.19 30.52
C LEU A 142 0.47 24.14 29.48
N SER A 143 -0.42 24.47 28.54
CA SER A 143 -0.76 23.59 27.43
C SER A 143 0.43 23.37 26.50
N GLU A 144 1.16 24.44 26.17
CA GLU A 144 2.40 24.39 25.39
C GLU A 144 3.47 23.55 26.09
N LEU A 145 3.75 23.83 27.38
CA LEU A 145 4.72 23.06 28.16
C LEU A 145 4.32 21.58 28.27
N ARG A 146 3.04 21.26 28.47
CA ARG A 146 2.54 19.89 28.54
C ARG A 146 2.64 19.17 27.20
N ASN A 147 2.34 19.85 26.08
CA ASN A 147 2.45 19.28 24.73
C ASN A 147 3.90 18.99 24.34
N ASN A 148 4.84 19.78 24.87
CA ASN A 148 6.28 19.57 24.71
C ASN A 148 6.89 18.69 25.83
N PHE A 149 6.04 18.01 26.61
CA PHE A 149 6.40 17.12 27.72
C PHE A 149 7.30 17.73 28.81
N GLN A 150 7.38 19.05 28.92
CA GLN A 150 8.21 19.73 29.92
C GLN A 150 7.61 19.69 31.32
N VAL A 151 6.29 19.53 31.41
CA VAL A 151 5.56 19.44 32.67
C VAL A 151 4.49 18.38 32.63
N PHE A 152 4.17 17.82 33.79
CA PHE A 152 3.03 16.93 33.99
C PHE A 152 2.04 17.55 34.99
N MET A 153 0.74 17.39 34.72
CA MET A 153 -0.32 18.01 35.50
C MET A 153 -1.19 16.94 36.15
N PHE A 154 -1.42 17.05 37.46
CA PHE A 154 -2.23 16.11 38.25
C PHE A 154 -3.36 16.87 38.93
N TYR A 155 -4.58 16.35 38.81
CA TYR A 155 -5.74 16.88 39.52
C TYR A 155 -6.08 15.96 40.69
N ASP A 156 -6.05 16.51 41.91
CA ASP A 156 -6.33 15.74 43.14
C ASP A 156 -7.81 15.74 43.55
N GLY A 157 -8.69 16.33 42.71
CA GLY A 157 -10.11 16.55 43.00
C GLY A 157 -10.43 18.00 43.39
N THR A 158 -9.43 18.77 43.83
CA THR A 158 -9.60 20.16 44.29
C THR A 158 -8.72 21.15 43.54
N ARG A 159 -7.49 20.78 43.19
CA ARG A 159 -6.52 21.65 42.53
C ARG A 159 -5.65 20.90 41.54
N TRP A 160 -5.15 21.65 40.56
CA TRP A 160 -4.13 21.17 39.62
C TRP A 160 -2.74 21.43 40.18
N THR A 161 -1.99 20.36 40.40
CA THR A 161 -0.57 20.43 40.74
C THR A 161 0.26 20.16 39.48
N ILE A 162 1.25 21.01 39.23
CA ILE A 162 2.09 21.00 38.04
C ILE A 162 3.49 20.60 38.49
N TYR A 163 4.05 19.57 37.88
CA TYR A 163 5.39 19.04 38.16
C TYR A 163 6.29 19.25 36.95
N SER A 164 7.57 19.57 37.16
CA SER A 164 8.56 19.46 36.09
C SER A 164 8.71 17.99 35.68
N SER A 165 9.05 17.75 34.41
CA SER A 165 9.37 16.39 33.94
C SER A 165 10.55 15.79 34.71
N GLU A 166 11.57 16.59 35.02
CA GLU A 166 12.77 16.22 35.79
C GLU A 166 12.43 15.62 37.17
N MET A 167 11.40 16.14 37.86
CA MET A 167 11.00 15.61 39.17
C MET A 167 10.32 14.23 39.07
N LEU A 168 9.80 13.90 37.89
CA LEU A 168 9.05 12.67 37.63
C LEU A 168 9.84 11.69 36.76
N LEU A 169 11.10 11.91 36.43
CA LEU A 169 11.89 10.95 35.65
C LEU A 169 13.16 10.66 36.44
N LYS A 170 13.72 9.46 36.31
CA LYS A 170 15.03 9.15 36.90
C LYS A 170 16.10 10.06 36.28
N GLU A 171 17.16 10.33 37.03
CA GLU A 171 18.28 11.18 36.60
C GLU A 171 19.08 10.60 35.42
N GLU A 172 18.93 9.30 35.13
CA GLU A 172 19.62 8.64 34.02
C GLU A 172 19.04 9.06 32.67
N SER A 173 19.86 9.72 31.84
CA SER A 173 19.46 10.10 30.48
C SER A 173 19.42 8.88 29.55
N MET A 174 18.25 8.57 29.01
CA MET A 174 18.07 7.57 27.96
C MET A 174 18.03 8.23 26.58
N SER A 175 18.67 7.62 25.58
CA SER A 175 18.57 8.11 24.20
C SER A 175 17.20 7.76 23.59
N GLN A 176 16.70 8.61 22.69
CA GLN A 176 15.42 8.37 22.00
C GLN A 176 15.38 7.00 21.29
N SER A 177 16.48 6.59 20.66
CA SER A 177 16.57 5.28 19.99
C SER A 177 16.46 4.11 20.98
N SER A 178 17.08 4.22 22.16
CA SER A 178 16.98 3.19 23.19
C SER A 178 15.56 3.12 23.75
N ALA A 179 14.95 4.28 24.01
CA ALA A 179 13.57 4.38 24.49
C ALA A 179 12.57 3.75 23.53
N ILE A 180 12.69 4.04 22.22
CA ILE A 180 11.86 3.43 21.18
C ILE A 180 12.03 1.91 21.17
N LYS A 181 13.26 1.41 21.25
CA LYS A 181 13.54 -0.03 21.26
C LYS A 181 12.91 -0.72 22.47
N ASP A 182 13.10 -0.18 23.67
CA ASP A 182 12.57 -0.77 24.90
C ASP A 182 11.04 -0.65 24.97
N LEU A 183 10.46 0.42 24.39
CA LEU A 183 9.01 0.55 24.22
C LEU A 183 8.44 -0.51 23.28
N ILE A 184 9.09 -0.76 22.13
CA ILE A 184 8.70 -1.83 21.20
C ILE A 184 8.82 -3.20 21.86
N TYR A 185 9.89 -3.44 22.62
CA TYR A 185 10.03 -4.67 23.38
C TYR A 185 8.90 -4.86 24.39
N THR A 186 8.52 -3.78 25.10
CA THR A 186 7.41 -3.80 26.05
C THR A 186 6.08 -4.15 25.35
N ILE A 187 5.82 -3.61 24.17
CA ILE A 187 4.64 -3.97 23.36
C ILE A 187 4.68 -5.42 22.92
N ILE A 188 5.82 -5.92 22.42
CA ILE A 188 5.98 -7.33 22.03
C ILE A 188 5.77 -8.25 23.24
N ARG A 189 6.26 -7.86 24.42
CA ARG A 189 6.04 -8.62 25.65
C ARG A 189 4.55 -8.65 26.03
N SER A 190 3.83 -7.53 25.89
CA SER A 190 2.42 -7.45 26.29
C SER A 190 1.45 -8.08 25.29
N TYR A 191 1.71 -7.98 23.99
CA TYR A 191 0.78 -8.36 22.92
C TYR A 191 1.31 -9.46 22.00
N GLY A 192 2.55 -9.92 22.19
CA GLY A 192 3.17 -10.95 21.36
C GLY A 192 2.51 -12.31 21.51
N PRO A 193 2.23 -13.07 20.43
CA PRO A 193 2.70 -12.82 19.06
C PRO A 193 2.08 -11.60 18.35
N ILE A 194 2.92 -10.71 17.83
CA ILE A 194 2.48 -9.44 17.20
C ILE A 194 3.32 -9.13 15.95
N THR A 195 2.75 -8.44 14.97
CA THR A 195 3.39 -8.10 13.69
C THR A 195 3.84 -6.64 13.62
N VAL A 196 4.69 -6.28 12.63
CA VAL A 196 5.14 -4.89 12.40
C VAL A 196 3.97 -3.90 12.23
N PRO A 197 2.95 -4.15 11.38
CA PRO A 197 1.81 -3.23 11.22
C PRO A 197 1.06 -2.97 12.53
N GLN A 198 0.93 -4.00 13.38
CA GLN A 198 0.26 -3.87 14.68
C GLN A 198 1.08 -3.02 15.65
N ILE A 199 2.40 -3.24 15.73
CA ILE A 199 3.30 -2.41 16.55
C ILE A 199 3.24 -0.95 16.09
N MET A 200 3.30 -0.71 14.78
CA MET A 200 3.19 0.63 14.20
C MET A 200 1.86 1.31 14.58
N SER A 201 0.75 0.59 14.53
CA SER A 201 -0.58 1.14 14.80
C SER A 201 -0.80 1.41 16.29
N ILE A 202 -0.33 0.53 17.17
CA ILE A 202 -0.45 0.71 18.62
C ILE A 202 0.40 1.92 19.06
N LEU A 203 1.65 2.01 18.60
CA LEU A 203 2.61 3.04 19.03
C LEU A 203 2.62 4.32 18.17
N GLU A 204 1.93 4.36 17.03
CA GLU A 204 1.99 5.45 16.03
C GLU A 204 3.42 5.77 15.55
N LEU A 205 4.28 4.75 15.46
CA LEU A 205 5.66 4.88 15.00
C LEU A 205 5.81 4.55 13.51
N SER A 206 6.80 5.16 12.85
CA SER A 206 7.13 4.85 11.46
C SER A 206 7.68 3.42 11.31
N GLY A 207 7.38 2.78 10.19
CA GLY A 207 7.86 1.41 9.91
C GLY A 207 9.38 1.28 9.92
N SER A 208 10.12 2.34 9.56
CA SER A 208 11.58 2.37 9.62
C SER A 208 12.12 2.27 11.05
N ARG A 209 11.53 3.02 12.00
CA ARG A 209 11.91 3.00 13.42
C ARG A 209 11.59 1.66 14.06
N VAL A 210 10.42 1.10 13.74
CA VAL A 210 9.99 -0.22 14.22
C VAL A 210 10.91 -1.33 13.69
N SER A 211 11.18 -1.33 12.39
CA SER A 211 12.02 -2.37 11.76
C SER A 211 13.45 -2.36 12.31
N THR A 212 14.05 -1.19 12.48
CA THR A 212 15.41 -1.06 13.03
C THR A 212 15.49 -1.63 14.45
N SER A 213 14.52 -1.28 15.30
CA SER A 213 14.47 -1.76 16.69
C SER A 213 14.21 -3.27 16.78
N ILE A 214 13.38 -3.82 15.90
CA ILE A 214 13.12 -5.27 15.83
C ILE A 214 14.40 -6.03 15.47
N ILE A 215 15.20 -5.52 14.51
CA ILE A 215 16.48 -6.13 14.15
C ILE A 215 17.40 -6.18 15.38
N GLU A 216 17.56 -5.06 16.10
CA GLU A 216 18.39 -5.02 17.31
C GLU A 216 17.89 -5.97 18.42
N LEU A 217 16.57 -6.01 18.65
CA LEU A 217 15.96 -6.90 19.66
C LEU A 217 16.12 -8.38 19.30
N TYR A 218 16.05 -8.70 18.00
CA TYR A 218 16.23 -10.05 17.51
C TYR A 218 17.70 -10.49 17.59
N GLU A 219 18.64 -9.64 17.18
CA GLU A 219 20.07 -9.90 17.28
C GLU A 219 20.53 -10.06 18.73
N SER A 220 19.97 -9.26 19.64
CA SER A 220 20.20 -9.39 21.09
C SER A 220 19.44 -10.55 21.74
N LYS A 221 18.70 -11.35 20.97
CA LYS A 221 17.91 -12.52 21.42
C LYS A 221 16.84 -12.20 22.47
N LYS A 222 16.42 -10.94 22.60
CA LYS A 222 15.30 -10.54 23.46
C LYS A 222 13.95 -10.96 22.87
N ILE A 223 13.86 -11.06 21.55
CA ILE A 223 12.67 -11.51 20.84
C ILE A 223 12.97 -12.68 19.90
N ILE A 224 11.93 -13.42 19.56
CA ILE A 224 11.93 -14.52 18.62
C ILE A 224 10.95 -14.15 17.50
N ARG A 225 11.30 -14.48 16.26
CA ARG A 225 10.41 -14.35 15.09
C ARG A 225 9.95 -15.72 14.62
N GLY A 226 8.71 -15.82 14.13
CA GLY A 226 8.17 -17.07 13.62
C GLY A 226 6.73 -16.96 13.08
N PRO A 227 6.22 -18.03 12.46
CA PRO A 227 4.85 -18.12 11.98
C PRO A 227 3.88 -18.43 13.14
N PHE A 228 3.89 -17.59 14.17
CA PHE A 228 3.09 -17.79 15.38
C PHE A 228 1.58 -17.59 15.15
N ILE A 229 1.20 -16.92 14.06
CA ILE A 229 -0.18 -16.58 13.71
C ILE A 229 -0.54 -17.28 12.40
N GLU A 230 -1.56 -18.14 12.43
CA GLU A 230 -2.04 -18.84 11.25
C GLU A 230 -2.59 -17.87 10.20
N ASN A 231 -2.34 -18.15 8.92
CA ASN A 231 -2.84 -17.37 7.77
C ASN A 231 -2.44 -15.87 7.79
N SER A 232 -1.45 -15.47 8.59
CA SER A 232 -0.89 -14.12 8.53
C SER A 232 0.08 -13.98 7.37
N SER A 233 -0.03 -12.89 6.61
CA SER A 233 0.92 -12.49 5.58
C SER A 233 2.23 -11.91 6.16
N TYR A 234 2.26 -11.61 7.47
CA TYR A 234 3.39 -11.03 8.18
C TYR A 234 4.01 -12.01 9.18
N GLU A 235 5.33 -11.89 9.39
CA GLU A 235 6.00 -12.61 10.48
C GLU A 235 5.58 -12.03 11.85
N GLY A 236 5.32 -12.92 12.81
CA GLY A 236 5.01 -12.57 14.19
C GLY A 236 6.26 -12.53 15.06
N PHE A 237 6.25 -11.64 16.05
CA PHE A 237 7.31 -11.47 17.04
C PHE A 237 6.78 -11.78 18.44
N LEU A 238 7.58 -12.52 19.21
CA LEU A 238 7.29 -12.91 20.59
C LEU A 238 8.52 -12.59 21.45
N ALA A 239 8.33 -12.11 22.68
CA ALA A 239 9.44 -11.97 23.62
C ALA A 239 10.01 -13.35 23.96
N ALA A 240 11.34 -13.48 24.05
CA ALA A 240 11.96 -14.78 24.23
C ALA A 240 11.55 -15.47 25.54
N GLU A 241 11.32 -14.69 26.60
CA GLU A 241 10.82 -15.15 27.90
C GLU A 241 9.38 -15.67 27.87
N GLU A 242 8.58 -15.26 26.87
CA GLU A 242 7.17 -15.67 26.72
C GLU A 242 7.02 -17.01 25.99
N LEU A 243 8.13 -17.61 25.54
CA LEU A 243 8.10 -18.83 24.75
C LEU A 243 7.54 -20.02 25.55
N ASP A 244 7.81 -20.10 26.85
CA ASP A 244 7.29 -21.18 27.67
C ASP A 244 5.82 -20.96 28.05
N PHE A 245 5.42 -19.70 28.26
CA PHE A 245 4.01 -19.36 28.47
C PHE A 245 3.13 -19.76 27.28
N ILE A 246 3.54 -19.46 26.04
CA ILE A 246 2.77 -19.86 24.84
C ILE A 246 2.75 -21.38 24.63
N LYS A 247 3.85 -22.09 24.97
CA LYS A 247 3.87 -23.57 24.94
C LYS A 247 2.93 -24.18 25.97
N ASP A 248 2.86 -23.60 27.15
CA ASP A 248 1.98 -24.10 28.19
C ASP A 248 0.52 -23.79 27.85
N PHE A 249 0.24 -22.60 27.30
CA PHE A 249 -1.08 -22.26 26.76
C PHE A 249 -1.54 -23.27 25.69
N THR A 250 -0.68 -23.60 24.71
CA THR A 250 -1.03 -24.56 23.65
C THR A 250 -1.23 -26.00 24.13
N LYS A 251 -0.68 -26.36 25.29
CA LYS A 251 -0.87 -27.71 25.90
C LYS A 251 -2.12 -27.81 26.78
N ARG A 252 -2.65 -26.70 27.31
CA ARG A 252 -3.84 -26.72 28.18
C ARG A 252 -5.03 -27.26 27.39
N GLU A 253 -5.78 -28.20 27.97
CA GLU A 253 -7.03 -28.67 27.38
C GLU A 253 -7.98 -27.48 27.18
N LYS A 254 -8.46 -27.34 25.94
CA LYS A 254 -9.40 -26.29 25.54
C LYS A 254 -10.75 -26.56 26.19
N LYS A 255 -10.91 -26.22 27.47
CA LYS A 255 -12.24 -26.13 28.05
C LYS A 255 -13.01 -25.07 27.26
N GLN A 256 -14.22 -25.43 26.83
CA GLN A 256 -15.11 -24.52 26.15
C GLN A 256 -15.54 -23.47 27.19
N GLU A 257 -14.85 -22.34 27.22
CA GLU A 257 -15.25 -21.21 28.04
C GLU A 257 -16.61 -20.71 27.54
N SER A 258 -17.51 -20.37 28.47
CA SER A 258 -18.71 -19.62 28.16
C SER A 258 -18.35 -18.37 27.37
N SER A 259 -19.07 -18.07 26.29
CA SER A 259 -18.86 -16.90 25.42
C SER A 259 -18.73 -15.61 26.22
N GLN A 260 -17.52 -15.19 26.55
CA GLN A 260 -17.28 -14.01 27.37
C GLN A 260 -17.35 -12.78 26.47
N ILE A 261 -18.28 -11.87 26.76
CA ILE A 261 -18.52 -10.68 25.93
C ILE A 261 -17.92 -9.45 26.61
N GLU A 262 -17.03 -8.75 25.91
CA GLU A 262 -16.41 -7.51 26.39
C GLU A 262 -16.58 -6.40 25.36
N ILE A 263 -16.72 -5.16 25.82
CA ILE A 263 -16.80 -3.97 24.95
C ILE A 263 -15.58 -3.11 25.26
N LEU A 264 -14.80 -2.81 24.22
CA LEU A 264 -13.62 -1.95 24.32
C LEU A 264 -13.71 -0.79 23.33
N PRO A 265 -13.20 0.39 23.72
CA PRO A 265 -13.11 1.53 22.81
C PRO A 265 -12.10 1.24 21.69
N ALA A 266 -12.29 1.79 20.50
CA ALA A 266 -11.41 1.61 19.35
C ALA A 266 -9.99 2.15 19.57
N THR A 267 -9.82 3.02 20.57
CA THR A 267 -8.53 3.57 21.00
C THR A 267 -7.78 2.62 21.95
N ASP A 268 -8.43 1.57 22.47
CA ASP A 268 -7.80 0.55 23.30
C ASP A 268 -6.72 -0.18 22.50
N PRO A 269 -5.51 -0.39 23.02
CA PRO A 269 -4.45 -1.06 22.26
C PRO A 269 -4.82 -2.48 21.81
N TYR A 270 -5.68 -3.20 22.55
CA TYR A 270 -6.20 -4.50 22.12
C TYR A 270 -7.14 -4.36 20.92
N ALA A 271 -8.00 -3.34 20.91
CA ALA A 271 -8.84 -3.06 19.73
C ALA A 271 -7.99 -2.63 18.53
N VAL A 272 -6.97 -1.80 18.74
CA VAL A 272 -6.01 -1.38 17.71
C VAL A 272 -5.20 -2.57 17.18
N TYR A 273 -4.81 -3.50 18.04
CA TYR A 273 -4.14 -4.75 17.66
C TYR A 273 -4.96 -5.53 16.62
N TRP A 274 -6.27 -5.66 16.85
CA TRP A 274 -7.16 -6.39 15.95
C TRP A 274 -7.55 -5.61 14.69
N SER A 275 -7.72 -4.29 14.78
CA SER A 275 -8.07 -3.46 13.62
C SER A 275 -6.93 -3.28 12.62
N SER A 276 -5.68 -3.38 13.09
CA SER A 276 -4.48 -3.29 12.26
C SER A 276 -3.99 -4.66 11.74
N ALA A 277 -4.65 -5.75 12.16
CA ALA A 277 -4.38 -7.05 11.62
C ALA A 277 -5.05 -7.20 10.25
N ASP A 278 -4.39 -7.89 9.31
CA ASP A 278 -4.88 -8.13 7.95
C ASP A 278 -5.99 -9.19 7.91
N PHE A 279 -7.01 -9.02 8.74
CA PHE A 279 -8.20 -9.86 8.78
C PHE A 279 -9.33 -9.13 8.05
N ASP A 280 -9.80 -9.71 6.94
CA ASP A 280 -10.83 -9.15 6.06
C ASP A 280 -12.13 -8.73 6.77
N VAL A 281 -12.36 -9.23 7.99
CA VAL A 281 -13.56 -9.00 8.78
C VAL A 281 -13.55 -7.66 9.55
N LEU A 282 -12.40 -6.99 9.67
CA LEU A 282 -12.19 -5.91 10.66
C LEU A 282 -11.80 -4.54 10.09
N ARG A 283 -11.79 -4.39 8.76
CA ARG A 283 -11.39 -3.14 8.10
C ARG A 283 -12.34 -1.96 8.35
N ASP A 284 -13.57 -2.23 8.82
CA ASP A 284 -14.63 -1.23 9.04
C ASP A 284 -14.85 -0.87 10.53
N ILE A 285 -13.83 -1.00 11.40
CA ILE A 285 -13.96 -0.61 12.82
C ILE A 285 -14.11 0.92 12.95
N GLN A 286 -15.22 1.37 13.56
CA GLN A 286 -15.54 2.80 13.65
C GLN A 286 -15.30 3.40 15.05
N LYS A 287 -15.86 2.82 16.13
CA LYS A 287 -15.74 3.38 17.50
C LYS A 287 -15.71 2.41 18.68
N GLU A 288 -16.77 1.65 18.95
CA GLU A 288 -16.77 0.66 20.04
C GLU A 288 -16.68 -0.73 19.42
N VAL A 289 -15.87 -1.62 19.98
CA VAL A 289 -15.66 -2.97 19.47
C VAL A 289 -16.13 -3.98 20.51
N VAL A 290 -16.98 -4.90 20.08
CA VAL A 290 -17.48 -6.00 20.90
C VAL A 290 -16.66 -7.24 20.61
N PHE A 291 -16.07 -7.79 21.67
CA PHE A 291 -15.29 -9.00 21.66
C PHE A 291 -16.09 -10.14 22.28
N VAL A 292 -16.07 -11.31 21.66
CA VAL A 292 -16.55 -12.57 22.21
C VAL A 292 -15.35 -13.50 22.36
N SER A 293 -15.03 -13.89 23.59
CA SER A 293 -13.87 -14.72 23.94
C SER A 293 -12.57 -14.16 23.34
N GLY A 294 -12.42 -12.84 23.41
CA GLY A 294 -11.26 -12.11 22.86
C GLY A 294 -11.30 -11.85 21.35
N LYS A 295 -12.24 -12.45 20.59
CA LYS A 295 -12.36 -12.25 19.15
C LYS A 295 -13.34 -11.12 18.83
N PRO A 296 -13.01 -10.17 17.95
CA PRO A 296 -13.96 -9.11 17.57
C PRO A 296 -15.12 -9.68 16.74
N VAL A 297 -16.36 -9.40 17.17
CA VAL A 297 -17.60 -9.95 16.57
C VAL A 297 -18.52 -8.86 16.03
N CYS A 298 -18.52 -7.66 16.60
CA CYS A 298 -19.20 -6.52 16.02
C CYS A 298 -18.55 -5.19 16.44
N THR A 299 -18.87 -4.12 15.71
CA THR A 299 -18.55 -2.75 16.12
C THR A 299 -19.80 -1.89 16.08
N PHE A 300 -19.89 -0.91 16.97
CA PHE A 300 -20.96 0.07 16.91
C PHE A 300 -20.52 1.51 17.17
N ASP A 301 -21.26 2.42 16.53
CA ASP A 301 -21.25 3.85 16.85
C ASP A 301 -22.48 4.22 17.68
N TYR A 302 -22.33 5.23 18.53
CA TYR A 302 -23.45 5.82 19.25
C TYR A 302 -23.46 7.35 19.27
N LYS A 303 -24.64 7.91 19.54
CA LYS A 303 -24.88 9.32 19.84
C LYS A 303 -25.60 9.45 21.17
N VAL A 304 -25.12 10.32 22.05
CA VAL A 304 -25.80 10.66 23.30
C VAL A 304 -26.75 11.83 23.05
N ILE A 305 -28.05 11.65 23.33
CA ILE A 305 -29.08 12.68 23.23
C ILE A 305 -29.80 12.73 24.58
N GLY A 306 -29.47 13.74 25.39
CA GLY A 306 -29.97 13.87 26.76
C GLY A 306 -29.50 12.72 27.67
N ASP A 307 -30.46 11.98 28.22
CA ASP A 307 -30.26 10.78 29.05
C ASP A 307 -30.13 9.49 28.22
N LYS A 308 -30.30 9.56 26.89
CA LYS A 308 -30.31 8.38 26.01
C LYS A 308 -29.00 8.21 25.22
N LEU A 309 -28.59 6.95 25.02
CA LEU A 309 -27.52 6.54 24.12
C LEU A 309 -28.13 5.80 22.92
N HIS A 310 -28.05 6.41 21.75
CA HIS A 310 -28.58 5.87 20.50
C HIS A 310 -27.48 5.14 19.74
N VAL A 311 -27.61 3.83 19.54
CA VAL A 311 -26.73 3.07 18.64
C VAL A 311 -27.12 3.37 17.19
N ILE A 312 -26.17 3.79 16.34
CA ILE A 312 -26.46 4.29 14.98
C ILE A 312 -25.87 3.42 13.86
N ASN A 313 -24.68 2.83 14.06
CA ASN A 313 -24.02 2.01 13.03
C ASN A 313 -23.56 0.68 13.65
N LEU A 314 -24.41 -0.35 13.69
CA LEU A 314 -24.04 -1.68 14.19
C LEU A 314 -23.58 -2.57 13.03
N ILE A 315 -22.28 -2.86 12.95
CA ILE A 315 -21.68 -3.74 11.93
C ILE A 315 -21.47 -5.13 12.55
N LYS A 316 -22.08 -6.16 11.95
CA LYS A 316 -22.18 -7.52 12.52
C LYS A 316 -21.37 -8.53 11.70
N THR A 317 -20.72 -9.48 12.37
CA THR A 317 -20.18 -10.70 11.74
C THR A 317 -21.20 -11.84 11.78
N ALA A 318 -20.93 -12.96 11.10
CA ALA A 318 -21.83 -14.13 11.14
C ALA A 318 -22.01 -14.70 12.56
N GLU A 319 -20.97 -14.63 13.39
CA GLU A 319 -20.98 -15.09 14.79
C GLU A 319 -21.91 -14.25 15.69
N PHE A 320 -22.19 -13.00 15.31
CA PHE A 320 -23.13 -12.14 16.01
C PHE A 320 -24.53 -12.75 16.06
N ILE A 321 -24.98 -13.43 14.98
CA ILE A 321 -26.34 -13.97 14.86
C ILE A 321 -26.61 -15.02 15.95
N LEU A 322 -25.59 -15.80 16.32
CA LEU A 322 -25.72 -16.84 17.34
C LEU A 322 -25.75 -16.29 18.76
N LEU A 323 -25.28 -15.06 18.97
CA LEU A 323 -25.09 -14.45 20.30
C LEU A 323 -25.80 -13.10 20.44
N GLU A 324 -26.76 -12.80 19.56
CA GLU A 324 -27.37 -11.47 19.45
C GLU A 324 -27.95 -10.98 20.77
N GLU A 325 -28.71 -11.82 21.48
CA GLU A 325 -29.31 -11.47 22.77
C GLU A 325 -28.25 -11.16 23.84
N GLN A 326 -27.20 -11.99 23.93
CA GLN A 326 -26.13 -11.80 24.91
C GLN A 326 -25.33 -10.52 24.63
N ILE A 327 -25.06 -10.23 23.35
CA ILE A 327 -24.38 -9.00 22.94
C ILE A 327 -25.25 -7.78 23.23
N GLN A 328 -26.55 -7.85 22.95
CA GLN A 328 -27.48 -6.75 23.25
C GLN A 328 -27.55 -6.46 24.75
N ASN A 329 -27.63 -7.49 25.59
CA ASN A 329 -27.57 -7.36 27.04
C ASN A 329 -26.26 -6.72 27.51
N LYS A 330 -25.12 -7.04 26.86
CA LYS A 330 -23.84 -6.42 27.22
C LYS A 330 -23.74 -4.95 26.81
N ILE A 331 -24.33 -4.57 25.66
CA ILE A 331 -24.45 -3.16 25.25
C ILE A 331 -25.38 -2.39 26.20
N GLN A 332 -26.45 -3.02 26.68
CA GLN A 332 -27.32 -2.47 27.72
C GLN A 332 -26.53 -2.18 29.00
N GLU A 333 -25.81 -3.16 29.54
CA GLU A 333 -24.93 -3.00 30.71
C GLU A 333 -23.90 -1.88 30.50
N PHE A 334 -23.24 -1.84 29.34
CA PHE A 334 -22.31 -0.77 28.98
C PHE A 334 -22.97 0.61 29.01
N THR A 335 -24.21 0.71 28.54
CA THR A 335 -24.96 1.97 28.50
C THR A 335 -25.39 2.43 29.89
N GLU A 336 -25.82 1.50 30.73
CA GLU A 336 -26.18 1.74 32.14
C GLU A 336 -24.96 2.21 32.94
N ASN A 337 -23.79 1.61 32.71
CA ASN A 337 -22.53 2.02 33.33
C ASN A 337 -22.14 3.48 32.98
N LYS A 338 -22.61 4.01 31.84
CA LYS A 338 -22.46 5.43 31.47
C LYS A 338 -23.57 6.33 32.03
N GLY A 339 -24.48 5.80 32.84
CA GLY A 339 -25.64 6.51 33.38
C GLY A 339 -26.62 6.95 32.28
N LYS A 340 -26.77 6.15 31.22
CA LYS A 340 -27.63 6.43 30.07
C LYS A 340 -28.67 5.33 29.87
N ILE A 341 -29.75 5.68 29.18
CA ILE A 341 -30.79 4.75 28.73
C ILE A 341 -30.48 4.34 27.30
N LEU A 342 -30.36 3.03 27.05
CA LEU A 342 -30.09 2.53 25.70
C LEU A 342 -31.31 2.71 24.82
N VAL A 343 -31.05 3.26 23.63
CA VAL A 343 -31.98 3.23 22.51
C VAL A 343 -31.25 2.48 21.40
N PHE A 344 -31.51 1.18 21.31
CA PHE A 344 -31.18 0.48 20.08
C PHE A 344 -31.95 1.15 18.92
N PRO A 345 -31.37 1.20 17.71
CA PRO A 345 -32.17 1.54 16.55
C PRO A 345 -33.33 0.55 16.57
N LYS A 346 -34.58 1.05 16.60
CA LYS A 346 -35.77 0.19 16.49
C LYS A 346 -35.43 -0.82 15.39
N MET A 347 -35.39 -2.11 15.74
CA MET A 347 -35.25 -3.14 14.72
C MET A 347 -36.24 -2.77 13.62
N GLN A 348 -35.68 -2.66 12.42
CA GLN A 348 -36.25 -2.05 11.24
C GLN A 348 -37.75 -2.32 11.16
N SER A 349 -38.58 -1.30 10.91
CA SER A 349 -40.01 -1.56 10.71
C SER A 349 -40.14 -2.64 9.64
N GLU A 350 -41.09 -3.56 9.83
CA GLU A 350 -41.39 -4.63 8.88
C GLU A 350 -41.54 -4.08 7.44
N LEU A 351 -42.03 -2.84 7.32
CA LEU A 351 -42.07 -2.06 6.10
C LEU A 351 -40.68 -1.80 5.49
N LEU A 352 -39.70 -1.35 6.29
CA LEU A 352 -38.34 -1.06 5.84
C LEU A 352 -37.56 -2.35 5.55
N GLU A 353 -37.84 -3.44 6.27
CA GLU A 353 -37.28 -4.76 5.99
C GLU A 353 -37.86 -5.34 4.69
N ASN A 354 -39.16 -5.17 4.46
CA ASN A 354 -39.81 -5.55 3.21
C ASN A 354 -39.34 -4.70 2.03
N GLN A 355 -39.16 -3.39 2.22
CA GLN A 355 -38.56 -2.49 1.22
C GLN A 355 -37.10 -2.85 0.95
N SER A 356 -36.34 -3.16 1.99
CA SER A 356 -34.94 -3.59 1.86
C SER A 356 -34.86 -4.93 1.15
N ARG A 357 -35.67 -5.93 1.49
CA ARG A 357 -35.76 -7.22 0.78
C ARG A 357 -36.19 -7.03 -0.66
N SER A 358 -37.21 -6.22 -0.93
CA SER A 358 -37.63 -5.90 -2.29
C SER A 358 -36.52 -5.22 -3.09
N PHE A 359 -35.77 -4.32 -2.47
CA PHE A 359 -34.61 -3.66 -3.06
C PHE A 359 -33.44 -4.64 -3.27
N VAL A 360 -33.13 -5.50 -2.30
CA VAL A 360 -32.15 -6.60 -2.37
C VAL A 360 -32.49 -7.52 -3.53
N GLU A 361 -33.74 -7.95 -3.66
CA GLU A 361 -34.21 -8.83 -4.73
C GLU A 361 -34.16 -8.12 -6.09
N THR A 362 -34.53 -6.85 -6.16
CA THR A 362 -34.39 -6.03 -7.38
C THR A 362 -32.91 -5.92 -7.79
N LEU A 363 -32.00 -5.74 -6.82
CA LEU A 363 -30.57 -5.70 -7.08
C LEU A 363 -30.04 -7.08 -7.50
N LYS A 364 -30.48 -8.18 -6.86
CA LYS A 364 -30.13 -9.55 -7.28
C LYS A 364 -30.58 -9.86 -8.71
N GLN A 365 -31.82 -9.52 -9.06
CA GLN A 365 -32.37 -9.63 -10.42
C GLN A 365 -31.55 -8.82 -11.42
N ARG A 366 -30.98 -7.69 -10.99
CA ARG A 366 -30.11 -6.87 -11.83
C ARG A 366 -28.69 -7.43 -11.95
N GLY A 367 -28.28 -8.41 -11.14
CA GLY A 367 -26.95 -9.04 -11.16
C GLY A 367 -26.06 -8.70 -9.97
N TYR A 368 -26.59 -8.10 -8.90
CA TYR A 368 -25.83 -7.79 -7.67
C TYR A 368 -25.86 -8.97 -6.70
N VAL A 369 -24.73 -9.27 -6.06
CA VAL A 369 -24.62 -10.28 -5.00
C VAL A 369 -24.42 -9.56 -3.67
N LEU A 370 -25.18 -9.96 -2.65
CA LEU A 370 -25.02 -9.45 -1.30
C LEU A 370 -23.78 -10.08 -0.65
N ARG A 371 -22.88 -9.25 -0.12
CA ARG A 371 -21.66 -9.61 0.62
C ARG A 371 -21.62 -8.84 1.94
N SER A 372 -20.67 -9.18 2.81
CA SER A 372 -20.45 -8.51 4.09
C SER A 372 -20.21 -7.00 3.96
N SER A 373 -19.62 -6.55 2.84
CA SER A 373 -19.34 -5.13 2.53
C SER A 373 -20.43 -4.41 1.71
N GLY A 374 -21.62 -5.02 1.53
CA GLY A 374 -22.72 -4.48 0.73
C GLY A 374 -23.03 -5.27 -0.54
N PHE A 375 -23.54 -4.60 -1.58
CA PHE A 375 -23.89 -5.24 -2.86
C PHE A 375 -22.77 -5.10 -3.88
N SER A 376 -22.24 -6.23 -4.37
CA SER A 376 -21.28 -6.25 -5.48
C SER A 376 -21.96 -6.62 -6.78
N TYR A 377 -21.85 -5.76 -7.79
CA TYR A 377 -22.37 -6.06 -9.12
C TYR A 377 -21.50 -7.08 -9.84
N HIS A 378 -22.08 -8.24 -10.18
CA HIS A 378 -21.45 -9.27 -11.02
C HIS A 378 -22.17 -9.29 -12.37
N ARG A 379 -21.69 -8.50 -13.34
CA ARG A 379 -22.36 -8.43 -14.66
C ARG A 379 -21.99 -9.56 -15.60
N LEU A 380 -20.79 -10.12 -15.49
CA LEU A 380 -20.35 -11.20 -16.37
C LEU A 380 -20.68 -12.55 -15.73
N LYS A 381 -21.98 -12.85 -15.65
CA LYS A 381 -22.45 -14.24 -15.58
C LYS A 381 -22.77 -14.63 -17.01
N LEU A 382 -21.79 -15.19 -17.73
CA LEU A 382 -22.08 -15.80 -19.01
C LEU A 382 -22.86 -17.09 -18.71
N THR A 383 -24.13 -17.10 -19.12
CA THR A 383 -24.89 -18.33 -19.26
C THR A 383 -24.35 -19.04 -20.49
N LYS A 384 -23.67 -20.17 -20.31
CA LYS A 384 -23.39 -21.10 -21.40
C LYS A 384 -24.71 -21.55 -22.05
N SER A 385 -24.65 -22.14 -23.24
CA SER A 385 -25.82 -22.71 -23.93
C SER A 385 -26.57 -23.76 -23.09
N ASP A 386 -25.92 -24.33 -22.07
CA ASP A 386 -26.47 -25.27 -21.09
C ASP A 386 -27.12 -24.60 -19.85
N GLY A 387 -27.09 -23.27 -19.73
CA GLY A 387 -27.64 -22.52 -18.60
C GLY A 387 -26.72 -22.36 -17.38
N SER A 388 -25.48 -22.88 -17.43
CA SER A 388 -24.50 -22.74 -16.34
C SER A 388 -23.86 -21.34 -16.32
N GLN A 389 -23.63 -20.79 -15.11
CA GLN A 389 -22.98 -19.49 -14.92
C GLN A 389 -21.48 -19.67 -14.73
N VAL A 390 -20.66 -19.01 -15.55
CA VAL A 390 -19.19 -19.11 -15.47
C VAL A 390 -18.57 -17.78 -15.02
N LEU A 391 -17.67 -17.85 -14.04
CA LEU A 391 -16.77 -16.75 -13.67
C LEU A 391 -15.61 -16.69 -14.66
N ILE A 392 -15.22 -15.49 -15.07
CA ILE A 392 -14.18 -15.30 -16.08
C ILE A 392 -12.82 -15.19 -15.38
N SER A 393 -11.95 -16.17 -15.62
CA SER A 393 -10.56 -16.12 -15.18
C SER A 393 -9.79 -15.08 -15.99
N ILE A 394 -8.87 -14.35 -15.35
CA ILE A 394 -7.92 -13.48 -16.05
C ILE A 394 -7.09 -14.27 -17.06
N GLN A 395 -6.74 -15.53 -16.76
CA GLN A 395 -5.97 -16.39 -17.66
C GLN A 395 -6.73 -16.64 -18.97
N ASP A 396 -8.05 -16.79 -18.90
CA ASP A 396 -8.88 -17.05 -20.06
C ASP A 396 -8.95 -15.88 -21.03
N VAL A 397 -8.92 -14.65 -20.52
CA VAL A 397 -9.10 -13.42 -21.32
C VAL A 397 -7.82 -12.60 -21.47
N PHE A 398 -6.69 -13.03 -20.88
CA PHE A 398 -5.41 -12.38 -21.09
C PHE A 398 -4.95 -12.35 -22.55
N PRO A 399 -5.20 -13.38 -23.40
CA PRO A 399 -4.84 -13.30 -24.81
C PRO A 399 -5.56 -12.14 -25.53
N LEU A 400 -6.81 -11.84 -25.17
CA LEU A 400 -7.55 -10.69 -25.69
C LEU A 400 -6.84 -9.36 -25.33
N LEU A 401 -6.28 -9.26 -24.12
CA LEU A 401 -5.47 -8.09 -23.74
C LEU A 401 -4.24 -7.96 -24.63
N ILE A 402 -3.53 -9.06 -24.90
CA ILE A 402 -2.36 -9.08 -25.76
C ILE A 402 -2.72 -8.62 -27.18
N ASP A 403 -3.86 -9.06 -27.73
CA ASP A 403 -4.39 -8.60 -29.01
C ASP A 403 -4.72 -7.10 -29.00
N ASN A 404 -5.44 -6.63 -27.98
CA ASN A 404 -5.80 -5.21 -27.81
C ASN A 404 -4.56 -4.31 -27.63
N GLN A 405 -3.44 -4.89 -27.22
CA GLN A 405 -2.16 -4.22 -27.06
C GLN A 405 -1.23 -4.36 -28.27
N PHE A 406 -1.72 -4.92 -29.39
CA PHE A 406 -0.99 -5.10 -30.65
C PHE A 406 0.28 -5.96 -30.51
N LEU A 407 0.26 -6.92 -29.58
CA LEU A 407 1.43 -7.77 -29.28
C LEU A 407 1.40 -9.12 -30.02
N THR A 408 0.27 -9.51 -30.60
CA THR A 408 0.18 -10.71 -31.43
C THR A 408 0.63 -10.44 -32.86
N LYS A 409 1.25 -11.44 -33.51
CA LYS A 409 1.84 -11.31 -34.85
C LYS A 409 0.88 -10.72 -35.89
N HIS A 410 -0.40 -11.10 -35.85
CA HIS A 410 -1.41 -10.65 -36.81
C HIS A 410 -2.01 -9.27 -36.48
N LYS A 411 -1.78 -8.74 -35.27
CA LYS A 411 -2.17 -7.38 -34.85
C LYS A 411 -1.00 -6.40 -34.81
N GLN A 412 0.23 -6.87 -34.99
CA GLN A 412 1.40 -6.02 -34.99
C GLN A 412 1.30 -4.92 -36.06
N ILE A 413 1.81 -3.75 -35.69
CA ILE A 413 1.69 -2.50 -36.43
C ILE A 413 2.63 -2.54 -37.63
N SER A 414 2.09 -2.28 -38.83
CA SER A 414 2.85 -2.32 -40.08
C SER A 414 2.95 -0.98 -40.81
N THR A 415 2.13 0.01 -40.42
CA THR A 415 2.06 1.32 -41.08
C THR A 415 2.16 2.50 -40.11
N LYS A 416 2.56 3.69 -40.63
CA LYS A 416 2.59 4.94 -39.88
C LYS A 416 1.22 5.32 -39.27
N PRO A 417 0.10 5.30 -40.03
CA PRO A 417 -1.21 5.61 -39.47
C PRO A 417 -1.63 4.65 -38.35
N ASP A 418 -1.33 3.35 -38.50
CA ASP A 418 -1.65 2.36 -37.47
C ASP A 418 -0.91 2.66 -36.17
N LEU A 419 0.38 2.97 -36.24
CA LEU A 419 1.16 3.31 -35.04
C LEU A 419 0.57 4.51 -34.29
N LEU A 420 0.17 5.56 -35.01
CA LEU A 420 -0.43 6.76 -34.41
C LEU A 420 -1.79 6.43 -33.78
N ARG A 421 -2.61 5.61 -34.44
CA ARG A 421 -3.90 5.14 -33.91
C ARG A 421 -3.71 4.29 -32.66
N SER A 422 -2.78 3.32 -32.68
CA SER A 422 -2.48 2.45 -31.55
C SER A 422 -1.97 3.25 -30.34
N LEU A 423 -1.06 4.21 -30.53
CA LEU A 423 -0.59 5.09 -29.46
C LEU A 423 -1.72 5.90 -28.82
N SER A 424 -2.62 6.45 -29.64
CA SER A 424 -3.77 7.20 -29.15
C SER A 424 -4.80 6.30 -28.46
N PHE A 425 -4.99 5.07 -28.93
CA PHE A 425 -5.91 4.08 -28.36
C PHE A 425 -5.44 3.56 -27.00
N ILE A 426 -4.17 3.14 -26.88
CA ILE A 426 -3.61 2.60 -25.63
C ILE A 426 -3.64 3.66 -24.52
N GLY A 427 -3.40 4.93 -24.85
CA GLY A 427 -3.53 6.03 -23.88
C GLY A 427 -2.49 6.00 -22.76
N ILE A 428 -1.37 5.29 -22.96
CA ILE A 428 -0.23 5.22 -22.03
C ILE A 428 1.05 5.53 -22.83
N PRO A 429 1.99 6.35 -22.31
CA PRO A 429 3.30 6.50 -22.93
C PRO A 429 4.06 5.17 -22.96
N LEU A 430 4.43 4.70 -24.15
CA LEU A 430 5.15 3.43 -24.31
C LEU A 430 6.65 3.67 -24.43
N SER A 431 7.46 2.85 -23.77
CA SER A 431 8.92 2.87 -23.99
C SER A 431 9.24 2.57 -25.46
N TYR A 432 10.43 2.94 -25.92
CA TYR A 432 10.80 2.66 -27.32
C TYR A 432 10.87 1.16 -27.57
N GLU A 433 11.37 0.43 -26.58
CA GLU A 433 11.46 -1.02 -26.52
C GLU A 433 10.07 -1.68 -26.56
N SER A 434 9.10 -1.15 -25.79
CA SER A 434 7.70 -1.58 -25.81
C SER A 434 7.02 -1.34 -27.16
N LEU A 435 7.40 -0.30 -27.89
CA LEU A 435 6.86 -0.05 -29.22
C LEU A 435 7.44 -0.99 -30.27
N LEU A 436 8.73 -1.31 -30.19
CA LEU A 436 9.37 -2.22 -31.13
C LEU A 436 8.67 -3.59 -31.15
N ILE A 437 8.36 -4.16 -29.98
CA ILE A 437 7.67 -5.46 -29.91
C ILE A 437 6.23 -5.44 -30.48
N ARG A 438 5.63 -4.25 -30.64
CA ARG A 438 4.29 -4.05 -31.23
C ARG A 438 4.33 -3.75 -32.73
N ILE A 439 5.52 -3.56 -33.30
CA ILE A 439 5.71 -3.32 -34.74
C ILE A 439 6.14 -4.63 -35.40
N ILE A 440 5.65 -4.88 -36.61
CA ILE A 440 6.05 -6.05 -37.39
C ILE A 440 7.55 -6.00 -37.72
N ASN A 441 8.20 -7.17 -37.71
CA ASN A 441 9.63 -7.26 -37.97
C ASN A 441 10.02 -6.64 -39.33
N GLY A 442 11.10 -5.87 -39.37
CA GLY A 442 11.59 -5.16 -40.56
C GLY A 442 10.95 -3.79 -40.81
N LYS A 443 9.97 -3.37 -40.01
CA LYS A 443 9.29 -2.06 -40.12
C LYS A 443 9.66 -1.07 -39.01
N GLU A 444 10.73 -1.34 -38.25
CA GLU A 444 11.18 -0.53 -37.13
C GLU A 444 11.54 0.92 -37.53
N HIS A 445 11.93 1.14 -38.79
CA HIS A 445 12.24 2.45 -39.35
C HIS A 445 11.08 3.45 -39.24
N ILE A 446 9.83 2.97 -39.21
CA ILE A 446 8.62 3.79 -39.07
C ILE A 446 8.69 4.69 -37.82
N LEU A 447 9.23 4.19 -36.70
CA LEU A 447 9.40 4.99 -35.47
C LEU A 447 10.32 6.19 -35.70
N ASN A 448 11.46 5.97 -36.36
CA ASN A 448 12.42 7.03 -36.64
C ASN A 448 11.83 8.06 -37.60
N GLU A 449 11.12 7.60 -38.64
CA GLU A 449 10.46 8.49 -39.59
C GLU A 449 9.38 9.35 -38.91
N LEU A 450 8.51 8.77 -38.08
CA LEU A 450 7.50 9.54 -37.35
C LEU A 450 8.10 10.54 -36.35
N GLN A 451 9.25 10.21 -35.75
CA GLN A 451 9.97 11.10 -34.86
C GLN A 451 10.57 12.29 -35.63
N ILE A 452 11.14 12.05 -36.82
CA ILE A 452 11.65 13.08 -37.73
C ILE A 452 10.49 13.96 -38.24
N ASP A 453 9.37 13.34 -38.62
CA ASP A 453 8.13 13.99 -39.09
C ASP A 453 7.37 14.71 -37.95
N ARG A 454 7.89 14.65 -36.71
CA ARG A 454 7.31 15.23 -35.48
C ARG A 454 5.89 14.76 -35.17
N LYS A 455 5.50 13.57 -35.64
CA LYS A 455 4.18 12.96 -35.38
C LYS A 455 4.12 12.20 -34.06
N ILE A 456 5.29 11.84 -33.51
CA ILE A 456 5.42 11.30 -32.15
C ILE A 456 6.40 12.12 -31.33
N VAL A 457 6.22 12.10 -30.01
CA VAL A 457 7.09 12.79 -29.04
C VAL A 457 7.60 11.78 -28.03
N ARG A 458 8.90 11.84 -27.74
CA ARG A 458 9.52 11.10 -26.63
C ARG A 458 9.76 12.03 -25.45
N GLY A 459 9.30 11.65 -24.26
CA GLY A 459 9.42 12.46 -23.06
C GLY A 459 9.12 11.70 -21.77
N LYS A 460 9.20 12.39 -20.63
CA LYS A 460 8.79 11.89 -19.31
C LYS A 460 7.54 12.65 -18.89
N TYR A 461 6.43 11.93 -18.73
CA TYR A 461 5.11 12.53 -18.50
C TYR A 461 4.59 12.16 -17.11
N SER A 462 4.70 13.08 -16.16
CA SER A 462 4.29 12.82 -14.76
C SER A 462 4.97 11.56 -14.18
N SER A 463 4.18 10.68 -13.55
CA SER A 463 4.57 9.38 -13.00
C SER A 463 4.94 8.34 -14.07
N PHE A 464 4.33 8.38 -15.25
CA PHE A 464 4.54 7.39 -16.32
C PHE A 464 6.03 7.26 -16.68
N PRO A 465 6.53 6.05 -16.99
CA PRO A 465 7.89 5.88 -17.51
C PRO A 465 8.19 6.80 -18.69
N ARG A 466 9.48 7.08 -18.92
CA ARG A 466 9.88 7.85 -20.11
C ARG A 466 9.44 7.06 -21.34
N GLY A 467 8.58 7.65 -22.15
CA GLY A 467 7.90 6.96 -23.23
C GLY A 467 7.63 7.86 -24.43
N VAL A 468 6.95 7.28 -25.40
CA VAL A 468 6.57 7.88 -26.67
C VAL A 468 5.05 8.01 -26.70
N ILE A 469 4.57 9.15 -27.16
CA ILE A 469 3.15 9.46 -27.36
C ILE A 469 2.92 10.03 -28.76
N ASN A 470 1.67 10.03 -29.22
CA ASN A 470 1.25 10.79 -30.38
C ASN A 470 1.37 12.30 -30.07
N SER A 471 1.99 13.07 -30.96
CA SER A 471 2.16 14.52 -30.79
C SER A 471 0.84 15.27 -30.67
N GLU A 472 -0.24 14.77 -31.29
CA GLU A 472 -1.57 15.40 -31.20
C GLU A 472 -2.18 15.29 -29.80
N ASP A 473 -1.81 14.25 -29.04
CA ASP A 473 -2.26 14.02 -27.67
C ASP A 473 -1.36 14.70 -26.62
N PHE A 474 -0.32 15.42 -27.05
CA PHE A 474 0.69 16.01 -26.15
C PHE A 474 0.09 16.87 -25.03
N SER A 475 -0.97 17.64 -25.33
CA SER A 475 -1.63 18.52 -24.37
C SER A 475 -2.22 17.79 -23.17
N TYR A 476 -2.75 16.58 -23.35
CA TYR A 476 -3.24 15.75 -22.25
C TYR A 476 -2.11 15.47 -21.25
N TYR A 477 -0.98 14.99 -21.76
CA TYR A 477 0.16 14.63 -20.92
C TYR A 477 0.90 15.83 -20.33
N ALA A 478 1.00 16.94 -21.07
CA ALA A 478 1.63 18.16 -20.59
C ALA A 478 0.88 18.79 -19.42
N LYS A 479 -0.45 18.65 -19.38
CA LYS A 479 -1.29 19.14 -18.26
C LYS A 479 -1.14 18.32 -16.98
N LEU A 480 -0.54 17.13 -17.05
CA LEU A 480 -0.29 16.28 -15.87
C LEU A 480 0.93 16.73 -15.06
N ARG A 481 1.69 17.71 -15.55
CA ARG A 481 2.95 18.13 -14.93
C ARG A 481 2.73 18.65 -13.50
N PRO A 482 3.59 18.31 -12.53
CA PRO A 482 3.65 19.04 -11.28
C PRO A 482 4.15 20.46 -11.56
N THR A 483 3.55 21.47 -10.93
CA THR A 483 4.08 22.84 -10.91
C THR A 483 5.43 22.83 -10.22
N ARG A 484 6.52 22.96 -11.00
CA ARG A 484 7.88 23.07 -10.46
C ARG A 484 8.56 24.29 -11.06
N SER A 485 9.23 25.05 -10.21
CA SER A 485 10.14 26.09 -10.66
C SER A 485 11.35 25.43 -11.35
N VAL A 486 11.66 25.91 -12.55
CA VAL A 486 12.88 25.57 -13.26
C VAL A 486 14.05 26.23 -12.52
N GLY A 487 15.13 25.49 -12.23
CA GLY A 487 16.29 26.05 -11.55
C GLY A 487 17.18 26.87 -12.50
N VAL A 488 18.16 27.58 -11.93
CA VAL A 488 19.06 28.47 -12.70
C VAL A 488 19.83 27.73 -13.81
N LEU A 489 20.26 26.49 -13.55
CA LEU A 489 20.98 25.68 -14.55
C LEU A 489 20.05 25.23 -15.67
N GLU A 490 18.83 24.83 -15.33
CA GLU A 490 17.80 24.45 -16.27
C GLU A 490 17.37 25.63 -17.15
N GLU A 491 17.20 26.84 -16.58
CA GLU A 491 16.93 28.06 -17.35
C GLU A 491 18.07 28.38 -18.31
N ARG A 492 19.33 28.30 -17.86
CA ARG A 492 20.51 28.52 -18.72
C ARG A 492 20.56 27.53 -19.88
N ALA A 493 20.28 26.25 -19.61
CA ALA A 493 20.21 25.23 -20.64
C ALA A 493 19.05 25.48 -21.62
N LEU A 494 17.86 25.83 -21.12
CA LEU A 494 16.69 26.16 -21.94
C LEU A 494 16.93 27.37 -22.84
N ASN A 495 17.54 28.44 -22.32
CA ASN A 495 17.92 29.62 -23.10
C ASN A 495 18.91 29.28 -24.22
N THR A 496 19.89 28.41 -23.92
CA THR A 496 20.86 27.94 -24.93
C THR A 496 20.16 27.14 -26.04
N ILE A 497 19.22 26.25 -25.67
CA ILE A 497 18.42 25.48 -26.63
C ILE A 497 17.55 26.41 -27.49
N ASN A 498 16.91 27.41 -26.88
CA ASN A 498 16.08 28.39 -27.57
C ASN A 498 16.87 29.18 -28.62
N GLN A 499 18.09 29.61 -28.29
CA GLN A 499 18.97 30.38 -29.18
C GLN A 499 19.49 29.57 -30.37
N LYS A 500 19.91 28.32 -30.14
CA LYS A 500 20.55 27.48 -31.18
C LYS A 500 19.56 26.66 -32.01
N GLU A 501 18.29 26.66 -31.63
CA GLU A 501 17.15 25.97 -32.25
C GLU A 501 17.22 24.44 -32.22
N LYS A 502 18.36 23.81 -32.54
CA LYS A 502 18.61 22.36 -32.52
C LYS A 502 19.98 22.11 -31.92
N VAL A 503 20.05 21.44 -30.76
CA VAL A 503 21.32 21.21 -30.07
C VAL A 503 21.45 19.75 -29.66
N ASN A 504 22.60 19.14 -29.96
CA ASN A 504 22.94 17.80 -29.47
C ASN A 504 23.66 17.84 -28.12
N PHE A 505 23.88 16.68 -27.51
CA PHE A 505 24.43 16.58 -26.16
C PHE A 505 25.85 17.16 -26.07
N LYS A 506 26.70 16.87 -27.07
CA LYS A 506 28.08 17.34 -27.13
C LYS A 506 28.14 18.86 -27.24
N GLN A 507 27.27 19.46 -28.04
CA GLN A 507 27.14 20.90 -28.21
C GLN A 507 26.63 21.57 -26.92
N LEU A 508 25.61 21.01 -26.26
CA LEU A 508 25.13 21.55 -24.97
C LEU A 508 26.21 21.49 -23.91
N LYS A 509 26.95 20.37 -23.84
CA LYS A 509 28.06 20.18 -22.91
C LYS A 509 29.14 21.25 -23.09
N SER A 510 29.57 21.50 -24.34
CA SER A 510 30.60 22.50 -24.62
C SER A 510 30.12 23.93 -24.34
N LEU A 511 28.86 24.26 -24.66
CA LEU A 511 28.30 25.59 -24.44
C LEU A 511 28.05 25.91 -22.97
N LEU A 512 27.65 24.91 -22.18
CA LEU A 512 27.29 25.09 -20.77
C LEU A 512 28.44 24.78 -19.80
N ASN A 513 29.50 24.11 -20.27
CA ASN A 513 30.62 23.65 -19.48
C ASN A 513 30.20 22.79 -18.27
N LEU A 514 29.33 21.81 -18.50
CA LEU A 514 28.79 20.90 -17.47
C LEU A 514 29.36 19.49 -17.61
N SER A 515 29.40 18.74 -16.51
CA SER A 515 29.69 17.30 -16.56
C SER A 515 28.51 16.52 -17.16
N ASP A 516 28.76 15.32 -17.69
CA ASP A 516 27.71 14.51 -18.33
C ASP A 516 26.55 14.21 -17.37
N ARG A 517 26.87 13.88 -16.11
CA ARG A 517 25.88 13.60 -15.07
C ARG A 517 25.00 14.80 -14.77
N VAL A 518 25.61 15.99 -14.64
CA VAL A 518 24.86 17.23 -14.36
C VAL A 518 23.99 17.60 -15.55
N LEU A 519 24.53 17.60 -16.77
CA LEU A 519 23.78 17.91 -17.98
C LEU A 519 22.61 16.94 -18.20
N LEU A 520 22.81 15.64 -18.02
CA LEU A 520 21.73 14.65 -18.11
C LEU A 520 20.62 14.92 -17.09
N SER A 521 20.99 15.25 -15.85
CA SER A 521 20.01 15.60 -14.79
C SER A 521 19.24 16.88 -15.12
N THR A 522 19.93 17.92 -15.62
CA THR A 522 19.33 19.18 -16.06
C THR A 522 18.34 18.95 -17.21
N LEU A 523 18.74 18.20 -18.24
CA LEU A 523 17.87 17.86 -19.37
C LEU A 523 16.66 17.04 -18.93
N GLN A 524 16.85 16.07 -18.04
CA GLN A 524 15.75 15.27 -17.49
C GLN A 524 14.74 16.14 -16.72
N ARG A 525 15.20 17.12 -15.94
CA ARG A 525 14.31 18.06 -15.23
C ARG A 525 13.53 18.95 -16.19
N LEU A 526 14.17 19.44 -17.25
CA LEU A 526 13.51 20.21 -18.31
C LEU A 526 12.48 19.38 -19.09
N GLU A 527 12.77 18.10 -19.36
CA GLU A 527 11.82 17.16 -19.98
C GLU A 527 10.60 16.92 -19.07
N VAL A 528 10.82 16.72 -17.75
CA VAL A 528 9.73 16.56 -16.75
C VAL A 528 8.88 17.83 -16.61
N ALA A 529 9.49 19.00 -16.75
CA ALA A 529 8.79 20.29 -16.79
C ALA A 529 8.03 20.53 -18.11
N CYS A 530 8.24 19.66 -19.11
CA CYS A 530 7.77 19.80 -20.48
C CYS A 530 8.29 21.07 -21.18
N GLU A 531 9.48 21.55 -20.85
CA GLU A 531 10.06 22.75 -21.48
C GLU A 531 10.87 22.41 -22.74
N ILE A 532 11.38 21.18 -22.80
CA ILE A 532 12.14 20.66 -23.95
C ILE A 532 11.62 19.29 -24.38
N ILE A 533 11.90 18.94 -25.62
CA ILE A 533 11.63 17.63 -26.22
C ILE A 533 12.91 17.05 -26.79
N GLN A 534 13.11 15.75 -26.60
CA GLN A 534 14.13 14.99 -27.29
C GLN A 534 13.59 14.46 -28.63
N THR A 535 14.26 14.79 -29.73
CA THR A 535 13.96 14.25 -31.06
C THR A 535 15.22 13.81 -31.79
N LYS A 536 15.07 13.37 -33.03
CA LYS A 536 16.18 13.06 -33.93
C LYS A 536 16.20 14.03 -35.11
N ASN A 537 17.39 14.38 -35.57
CA ASN A 537 17.56 15.10 -36.82
C ASN A 537 17.54 14.15 -38.03
N ILE A 538 17.64 14.70 -39.24
CA ILE A 538 17.67 13.94 -40.51
C ILE A 538 18.85 12.95 -40.54
N SER A 539 19.94 13.26 -39.85
CA SER A 539 21.12 12.39 -39.67
C SER A 539 20.96 11.37 -38.53
N ASN A 540 19.74 11.18 -38.00
CA ASN A 540 19.41 10.25 -36.92
C ASN A 540 20.15 10.53 -35.59
N GLN A 541 20.71 11.73 -35.41
CA GLN A 541 21.35 12.15 -34.16
C GLN A 541 20.31 12.70 -33.18
N ILE A 542 20.48 12.35 -31.91
CA ILE A 542 19.65 12.86 -30.81
C ILE A 542 19.91 14.36 -30.63
N ILE A 543 18.83 15.14 -30.67
CA ILE A 543 18.83 16.58 -30.44
C ILE A 543 17.74 16.96 -29.45
N TRP A 544 17.93 18.09 -28.78
CA TRP A 544 16.92 18.73 -27.93
C TRP A 544 16.40 20.00 -28.60
N LEU A 545 15.08 20.18 -28.50
CA LEU A 545 14.33 21.31 -29.00
C LEU A 545 13.52 21.92 -27.86
N SER A 546 13.27 23.23 -27.89
CA SER A 546 12.26 23.80 -27.00
C SER A 546 10.86 23.37 -27.40
N LEU A 547 9.98 23.20 -26.40
CA LEU A 547 8.63 22.71 -26.63
C LEU A 547 7.85 23.62 -27.58
N SER A 548 7.91 24.94 -27.36
CA SER A 548 7.19 25.94 -28.15
C SER A 548 7.53 25.84 -29.64
N LYS A 549 8.80 25.65 -29.98
CA LYS A 549 9.27 25.46 -31.36
C LYS A 549 8.90 24.09 -31.93
N PHE A 550 8.83 23.07 -31.09
CA PHE A 550 8.42 21.74 -31.54
C PHE A 550 6.93 21.72 -31.92
N LEU A 551 6.08 22.31 -31.09
CA LEU A 551 4.63 22.31 -31.26
C LEU A 551 4.09 23.39 -32.23
N SER A 552 4.89 24.38 -32.63
CA SER A 552 4.40 25.51 -33.45
C SER A 552 3.72 25.10 -34.77
N SER A 553 4.04 23.91 -35.29
CA SER A 553 3.45 23.35 -36.51
C SER A 553 2.55 22.15 -36.27
N ILE A 554 2.20 21.84 -35.01
CA ILE A 554 1.44 20.65 -34.63
C ILE A 554 0.13 21.08 -34.01
N LYS A 555 -0.98 20.65 -34.61
CA LYS A 555 -2.31 20.86 -34.04
C LYS A 555 -2.54 19.87 -32.90
N THR A 556 -2.25 20.29 -31.67
CA THR A 556 -2.56 19.49 -30.47
C THR A 556 -4.03 19.59 -30.11
N LYS A 557 -4.61 18.53 -29.55
CA LYS A 557 -5.94 18.59 -28.93
C LYS A 557 -5.94 19.61 -27.79
N THR A 558 -7.07 20.24 -27.50
CA THR A 558 -7.16 21.23 -26.41
C THR A 558 -7.74 20.59 -25.16
N VAL A 559 -7.12 20.87 -24.02
CA VAL A 559 -7.65 20.54 -22.69
C VAL A 559 -7.52 21.73 -21.78
N ASN A 560 -8.59 22.03 -21.05
CA ASN A 560 -8.70 23.22 -20.22
C ASN A 560 -8.03 22.97 -18.86
N SER A 561 -8.20 21.78 -18.29
CA SER A 561 -7.76 21.47 -16.93
C SER A 561 -6.96 20.17 -16.81
N GLN A 562 -6.15 20.06 -15.75
CA GLN A 562 -5.49 18.80 -15.40
C GLN A 562 -6.50 17.66 -15.15
N ARG A 563 -7.66 18.00 -14.58
CA ARG A 563 -8.77 17.06 -14.35
C ARG A 563 -9.29 16.46 -15.66
N GLU A 564 -9.60 17.29 -16.66
CA GLU A 564 -10.02 16.82 -17.99
C GLU A 564 -8.95 15.92 -18.65
N ALA A 565 -7.66 16.27 -18.50
CA ALA A 565 -6.58 15.42 -19.01
C ALA A 565 -6.57 14.04 -18.33
N TRP A 566 -6.71 13.99 -17.01
CA TRP A 566 -6.76 12.71 -16.30
C TRP A 566 -7.98 11.88 -16.66
N LEU A 567 -9.17 12.48 -16.76
CA LEU A 567 -10.38 11.77 -17.18
C LEU A 567 -10.21 11.12 -18.55
N GLU A 568 -9.63 11.84 -19.51
CA GLU A 568 -9.36 11.31 -20.84
C GLU A 568 -8.36 10.15 -20.81
N ILE A 569 -7.24 10.31 -20.10
CA ILE A 569 -6.18 9.29 -20.03
C ILE A 569 -6.69 8.03 -19.33
N ILE A 570 -7.36 8.18 -18.18
CA ILE A 570 -7.94 7.04 -17.44
C ILE A 570 -8.97 6.32 -18.30
N PHE A 571 -9.83 7.05 -19.01
CA PHE A 571 -10.82 6.45 -19.90
C PHE A 571 -10.17 5.62 -21.02
N ARG A 572 -9.08 6.11 -21.64
CA ARG A 572 -8.35 5.35 -22.67
C ARG A 572 -7.64 4.13 -22.12
N ILE A 573 -7.05 4.24 -20.92
CA ILE A 573 -6.47 3.09 -20.21
C ILE A 573 -7.54 2.02 -20.01
N LEU A 574 -8.70 2.38 -19.46
CA LEU A 574 -9.84 1.48 -19.27
C LEU A 574 -10.46 0.96 -20.58
N SER A 575 -10.21 1.62 -21.71
CA SER A 575 -10.73 1.23 -23.03
C SER A 575 -9.78 0.32 -23.81
N SER A 576 -8.55 0.12 -23.33
CA SER A 576 -7.52 -0.69 -24.00
C SER A 576 -6.99 -1.83 -23.13
N ASN A 577 -7.47 -1.93 -21.89
CA ASN A 577 -7.06 -2.92 -20.90
C ASN A 577 -8.27 -3.74 -20.43
N LEU A 578 -8.01 -4.92 -19.86
CA LEU A 578 -9.02 -5.66 -19.10
C LEU A 578 -9.50 -4.83 -17.90
N PRO A 579 -10.61 -5.20 -17.25
CA PRO A 579 -11.10 -4.51 -16.07
C PRO A 579 -10.00 -4.28 -15.02
N LEU A 580 -9.78 -3.03 -14.62
CA LEU A 580 -8.70 -2.62 -13.72
C LEU A 580 -9.23 -2.14 -12.37
N SER A 581 -8.53 -2.45 -11.29
CA SER A 581 -8.80 -1.92 -9.95
C SER A 581 -8.18 -0.52 -9.75
N ILE A 582 -8.61 0.17 -8.69
CA ILE A 582 -8.02 1.45 -8.28
C ILE A 582 -6.53 1.29 -8.00
N ARG A 583 -6.14 0.17 -7.37
CA ARG A 583 -4.76 -0.14 -7.01
C ARG A 583 -3.87 -0.25 -8.26
N GLN A 584 -4.35 -0.93 -9.30
CA GLN A 584 -3.63 -1.03 -10.58
C GLN A 584 -3.49 0.33 -11.26
N LEU A 585 -4.58 1.11 -11.31
CA LEU A 585 -4.55 2.47 -11.86
C LEU A 585 -3.63 3.39 -11.07
N ALA A 586 -3.60 3.31 -9.74
CA ALA A 586 -2.74 4.10 -8.86
C ALA A 586 -1.27 3.78 -9.11
N ASN A 587 -0.92 2.50 -9.22
CA ASN A 587 0.45 2.06 -9.50
C ASN A 587 0.96 2.59 -10.85
N LEU A 588 0.10 2.62 -11.87
CA LEU A 588 0.46 3.13 -13.20
C LEU A 588 0.51 4.66 -13.25
N THR A 589 -0.51 5.33 -12.71
CA THR A 589 -0.72 6.79 -12.86
C THR A 589 -0.10 7.62 -11.73
N GLY A 590 0.34 7.00 -10.63
CA GLY A 590 0.86 7.69 -9.45
C GLY A 590 -0.17 8.58 -8.73
N LEU A 591 -1.45 8.49 -9.09
CA LEU A 591 -2.54 9.18 -8.40
C LEU A 591 -2.87 8.47 -7.08
N SER A 592 -3.33 9.23 -6.09
CA SER A 592 -3.88 8.65 -4.87
C SER A 592 -5.20 7.92 -5.14
N ASN A 593 -5.52 6.92 -4.33
CA ASN A 593 -6.79 6.17 -4.44
C ASN A 593 -7.99 7.12 -4.41
N THR A 594 -7.99 8.13 -3.52
CA THR A 594 -9.07 9.12 -3.42
C THR A 594 -9.24 9.95 -4.69
N GLN A 595 -8.15 10.37 -5.35
CA GLN A 595 -8.24 11.08 -6.62
C GLN A 595 -8.83 10.20 -7.73
N LEU A 596 -8.40 8.94 -7.79
CA LEU A 596 -8.94 7.97 -8.75
C LEU A 596 -10.42 7.70 -8.51
N GLU A 597 -10.86 7.55 -7.26
CA GLU A 597 -12.30 7.39 -6.93
C GLU A 597 -13.14 8.56 -7.45
N VAL A 598 -12.66 9.79 -7.29
CA VAL A 598 -13.35 10.99 -7.80
C VAL A 598 -13.45 10.95 -9.32
N TYR A 599 -12.34 10.67 -10.02
CA TYR A 599 -12.33 10.60 -11.49
C TYR A 599 -13.18 9.43 -12.02
N LEU A 600 -13.14 8.27 -11.38
CA LEU A 600 -13.92 7.11 -11.77
C LEU A 600 -15.42 7.34 -11.57
N LYS A 601 -15.84 7.97 -10.47
CA LYS A 601 -17.24 8.38 -10.25
C LYS A 601 -17.75 9.30 -11.37
N GLU A 602 -16.91 10.25 -11.78
CA GLU A 602 -17.24 11.15 -12.89
C GLU A 602 -17.29 10.43 -14.23
N LEU A 603 -16.36 9.51 -14.50
CA LEU A 603 -16.36 8.71 -15.73
C LEU A 603 -17.55 7.74 -15.80
N ILE A 604 -18.00 7.21 -14.65
CA ILE A 604 -19.23 6.42 -14.56
C ILE A 604 -20.43 7.28 -14.99
N ALA A 605 -20.53 8.51 -14.46
CA ALA A 605 -21.64 9.42 -14.75
C ALA A 605 -21.61 9.97 -16.19
N SER A 606 -20.43 10.30 -16.72
CA SER A 606 -20.26 11.05 -17.97
C SER A 606 -19.96 10.20 -19.20
N ARG A 607 -19.26 9.07 -19.03
CA ARG A 607 -18.76 8.23 -20.13
C ARG A 607 -19.15 6.76 -20.00
N ASN A 608 -20.12 6.45 -19.14
CA ASN A 608 -20.66 5.10 -18.96
C ASN A 608 -19.57 4.07 -18.62
N VAL A 609 -18.55 4.48 -17.86
CA VAL A 609 -17.62 3.53 -17.23
C VAL A 609 -18.42 2.67 -16.27
N ARG A 610 -18.13 1.38 -16.24
CA ARG A 610 -18.81 0.39 -15.41
C ARG A 610 -17.90 -0.01 -14.27
N THR A 611 -18.51 -0.35 -13.14
CA THR A 611 -17.83 -0.81 -11.94
C THR A 611 -18.43 -2.13 -11.47
N GLY A 612 -17.60 -3.03 -10.96
CA GLY A 612 -18.01 -4.37 -10.54
C GLY A 612 -16.82 -5.30 -10.31
N ARG A 613 -17.10 -6.58 -10.09
CA ARG A 613 -16.08 -7.64 -10.15
C ARG A 613 -16.27 -8.41 -11.44
N PHE A 614 -15.32 -8.27 -12.35
CA PHE A 614 -15.38 -8.85 -13.69
C PHE A 614 -14.48 -10.07 -13.84
N LEU A 615 -13.33 -10.11 -13.15
CA LEU A 615 -12.38 -11.22 -13.16
C LEU A 615 -12.41 -11.97 -11.82
N GLU A 616 -12.28 -13.30 -11.87
CA GLU A 616 -12.41 -14.18 -10.69
C GLU A 616 -11.29 -13.96 -9.66
N GLU A 617 -10.05 -13.81 -10.12
CA GLU A 617 -8.86 -13.75 -9.28
C GLU A 617 -8.68 -12.42 -8.55
N GLU A 618 -9.51 -11.42 -8.86
CA GLU A 618 -9.39 -10.06 -8.35
C GLU A 618 -10.44 -9.82 -7.23
N SER A 619 -9.95 -9.65 -6.00
CA SER A 619 -10.80 -9.33 -4.85
C SER A 619 -11.29 -7.88 -4.86
N ASP A 620 -10.56 -6.99 -5.52
CA ASP A 620 -10.84 -5.57 -5.55
C ASP A 620 -12.00 -5.23 -6.50
N VAL A 621 -12.66 -4.10 -6.27
CA VAL A 621 -13.61 -3.55 -7.24
C VAL A 621 -12.85 -3.07 -8.48
N GLN A 622 -13.31 -3.50 -9.64
CA GLN A 622 -12.73 -3.19 -10.94
C GLN A 622 -13.60 -2.21 -11.72
N PHE A 623 -12.99 -1.57 -12.71
CA PHE A 623 -13.59 -0.60 -13.59
C PHE A 623 -13.27 -0.97 -15.03
N THR A 624 -14.24 -0.81 -15.92
CA THR A 624 -14.08 -1.11 -17.35
C THR A 624 -14.99 -0.25 -18.20
N THR A 625 -14.75 -0.22 -19.51
CA THR A 625 -15.68 0.39 -20.46
C THR A 625 -16.58 -0.65 -21.10
N LYS A 626 -17.70 -0.17 -21.67
CA LYS A 626 -18.62 -1.03 -22.42
C LYS A 626 -17.92 -1.76 -23.57
N VAL A 627 -16.96 -1.11 -24.24
CA VAL A 627 -16.20 -1.68 -25.36
C VAL A 627 -15.43 -2.92 -24.93
N ILE A 628 -14.70 -2.83 -23.82
CA ILE A 628 -13.93 -3.96 -23.29
C ILE A 628 -14.83 -5.09 -22.82
N GLU A 629 -15.96 -4.78 -22.17
CA GLU A 629 -16.92 -5.80 -21.75
C GLU A 629 -17.50 -6.56 -22.96
N GLU A 630 -17.84 -5.86 -24.04
CA GLU A 630 -18.30 -6.45 -25.29
C GLU A 630 -17.19 -7.29 -25.96
N SER A 631 -15.94 -6.82 -25.93
CA SER A 631 -14.79 -7.60 -26.43
C SER A 631 -14.55 -8.88 -25.64
N ILE A 632 -14.64 -8.83 -24.31
CA ILE A 632 -14.52 -10.02 -23.44
C ILE A 632 -15.63 -11.01 -23.76
N THR A 633 -16.86 -10.51 -23.88
CA THR A 633 -18.03 -11.33 -24.20
C THR A 633 -17.85 -12.03 -25.54
N ALA A 634 -17.52 -11.27 -26.60
CA ALA A 634 -17.30 -11.80 -27.93
C ALA A 634 -16.15 -12.82 -27.97
N TYR A 635 -15.04 -12.54 -27.29
CA TYR A 635 -13.87 -13.41 -27.23
C TYR A 635 -14.21 -14.77 -26.58
N ILE A 636 -14.97 -14.77 -25.49
CA ILE A 636 -15.36 -16.01 -24.82
C ILE A 636 -16.33 -16.84 -25.66
N TYR A 637 -17.29 -16.20 -26.34
CA TYR A 637 -18.19 -16.90 -27.26
C TYR A 637 -17.42 -17.57 -28.41
N GLN A 638 -16.45 -16.87 -29.00
CA GLN A 638 -15.62 -17.42 -30.09
C GLN A 638 -14.73 -18.58 -29.60
N LYS A 639 -14.08 -18.45 -28.43
CA LYS A 639 -13.26 -19.51 -27.84
C LYS A 639 -14.05 -20.80 -27.54
N GLY A 640 -15.36 -20.71 -27.36
CA GLY A 640 -16.24 -21.88 -27.17
C GLY A 640 -16.55 -22.65 -28.46
N GLU A 641 -16.35 -22.05 -29.63
CA GLU A 641 -16.61 -22.65 -30.94
C GLU A 641 -15.32 -23.16 -31.61
N ASP A 642 -14.17 -22.54 -31.31
CA ASP A 642 -12.87 -22.92 -31.87
C ASP A 642 -12.16 -24.01 -31.03
N ASP A 643 -11.53 -24.98 -31.70
CA ASP A 643 -10.73 -26.02 -31.05
C ASP A 643 -9.48 -25.38 -30.40
N PRO A 644 -9.33 -25.42 -29.05
CA PRO A 644 -8.21 -24.78 -28.36
C PRO A 644 -6.84 -25.33 -28.78
N ASP A 645 -6.78 -26.53 -29.36
CA ASP A 645 -5.54 -27.15 -29.85
C ASP A 645 -5.10 -26.61 -31.24
N SER A 646 -5.90 -25.76 -31.89
CA SER A 646 -5.60 -25.24 -33.23
C SER A 646 -4.81 -23.92 -33.27
N GLN A 647 -4.59 -23.26 -32.12
CA GLN A 647 -3.89 -21.98 -32.09
C GLN A 647 -2.36 -22.17 -32.11
N GLU A 648 -1.72 -21.67 -33.16
CA GLU A 648 -0.26 -21.58 -33.25
C GLU A 648 0.33 -20.92 -32.00
N ALA A 649 1.34 -21.55 -31.39
CA ALA A 649 1.99 -21.02 -30.20
C ALA A 649 2.67 -19.67 -30.50
N ASN A 650 2.20 -18.60 -29.86
CA ASN A 650 2.73 -17.26 -30.00
C ASN A 650 3.56 -16.87 -28.76
N PHE A 651 4.87 -16.73 -28.95
CA PHE A 651 5.80 -16.30 -27.90
C PHE A 651 6.11 -14.81 -28.03
N ILE A 652 5.98 -14.08 -26.91
CA ILE A 652 6.08 -12.62 -26.87
C ILE A 652 7.11 -12.22 -25.82
N TYR A 653 8.04 -11.34 -26.20
CA TYR A 653 8.95 -10.68 -25.28
C TYR A 653 8.31 -9.43 -24.69
N LEU A 654 8.26 -9.32 -23.36
CA LEU A 654 7.72 -8.16 -22.66
C LEU A 654 8.83 -7.46 -21.85
N PRO A 655 9.29 -6.27 -22.28
CA PRO A 655 10.37 -5.56 -21.61
C PRO A 655 9.91 -5.00 -20.25
N ARG A 656 10.83 -4.88 -19.30
CA ARG A 656 10.57 -4.41 -17.92
C ARG A 656 9.78 -3.10 -17.78
N ALA A 657 9.91 -2.21 -18.77
CA ALA A 657 9.25 -0.90 -18.76
C ALA A 657 7.86 -0.92 -19.43
N ASP A 658 7.38 -2.08 -19.86
CA ASP A 658 6.05 -2.21 -20.46
C ASP A 658 4.95 -1.99 -19.41
N PRO A 659 3.94 -1.14 -19.70
CA PRO A 659 2.85 -0.89 -18.76
C PRO A 659 2.08 -2.15 -18.35
N LEU A 660 2.06 -3.19 -19.16
CA LEU A 660 1.40 -4.46 -18.82
C LEU A 660 2.01 -5.12 -17.57
N ILE A 661 3.33 -5.04 -17.40
CA ILE A 661 4.01 -5.58 -16.21
C ILE A 661 3.56 -4.79 -14.96
N LEU A 662 3.34 -3.48 -15.08
CA LEU A 662 2.92 -2.63 -13.97
C LEU A 662 1.45 -2.88 -13.59
N LEU A 663 0.57 -3.00 -14.60
CA LEU A 663 -0.86 -3.19 -14.39
C LEU A 663 -1.20 -4.61 -13.90
N TYR A 664 -0.56 -5.64 -14.47
CA TYR A 664 -0.88 -7.04 -14.19
C TYR A 664 0.24 -7.75 -13.45
N LYS A 665 1.00 -7.00 -12.64
CA LYS A 665 2.14 -7.50 -11.87
C LYS A 665 1.81 -8.77 -11.09
N GLU A 666 0.67 -8.77 -10.40
CA GLU A 666 0.26 -9.89 -9.55
C GLU A 666 0.03 -11.15 -10.40
N TYR A 667 -0.75 -11.06 -11.47
CA TYR A 667 -0.95 -12.18 -12.38
C TYR A 667 0.36 -12.66 -13.05
N LEU A 668 1.12 -11.74 -13.62
CA LEU A 668 2.31 -12.05 -14.42
C LEU A 668 3.49 -12.59 -13.59
N LEU A 669 3.63 -12.17 -12.33
CA LEU A 669 4.78 -12.54 -11.50
C LEU A 669 4.48 -13.57 -10.41
N LYS A 670 3.21 -13.84 -10.07
CA LYS A 670 2.82 -14.75 -8.97
C LYS A 670 3.38 -16.17 -9.08
N ARG A 671 3.64 -16.65 -10.29
CA ARG A 671 4.17 -18.00 -10.53
C ARG A 671 5.68 -18.14 -10.37
N PHE A 672 6.42 -17.04 -10.38
CA PHE A 672 7.87 -17.05 -10.19
C PHE A 672 8.20 -16.99 -8.70
N LYS A 673 9.07 -17.88 -8.21
CA LYS A 673 9.26 -18.16 -6.77
C LYS A 673 10.01 -17.09 -5.97
N LEU A 674 10.27 -15.92 -6.56
CA LEU A 674 11.12 -14.89 -5.97
C LEU A 674 10.29 -13.83 -5.22
N ARG A 675 10.20 -13.99 -3.90
CA ARG A 675 9.62 -13.03 -2.93
C ARG A 675 10.13 -11.59 -3.11
N SER A 676 11.31 -11.38 -3.72
CA SER A 676 11.90 -10.06 -3.97
C SER A 676 11.13 -9.18 -4.96
N PHE A 677 10.28 -9.74 -5.83
CA PHE A 677 9.54 -8.94 -6.81
C PHE A 677 8.34 -8.19 -6.21
N PHE A 678 7.73 -8.75 -5.17
CA PHE A 678 6.58 -8.13 -4.50
C PHE A 678 6.99 -6.99 -3.56
N LEU A 679 8.22 -7.03 -3.04
CA LEU A 679 8.75 -6.03 -2.08
C LEU A 679 9.43 -4.81 -2.72
N ARG A 680 9.71 -4.81 -4.03
CA ARG A 680 10.45 -3.73 -4.69
C ARG A 680 9.52 -2.71 -5.36
N SER A 681 9.82 -1.44 -5.12
CA SER A 681 9.00 -0.27 -5.50
C SER A 681 9.38 0.38 -6.83
N LEU A 682 10.49 0.00 -7.47
CA LEU A 682 11.00 0.66 -8.67
C LEU A 682 10.92 -0.22 -9.94
N PRO A 683 10.46 0.31 -11.09
CA PRO A 683 10.40 -0.40 -12.37
C PRO A 683 11.72 -0.98 -12.89
N THR A 684 12.86 -0.48 -12.42
CA THR A 684 14.20 -0.95 -12.80
C THR A 684 14.53 -2.33 -12.25
N ASP A 685 13.76 -2.82 -11.28
CA ASP A 685 14.03 -4.05 -10.54
C ASP A 685 13.13 -5.23 -10.96
N PHE A 686 12.26 -5.03 -11.96
CA PHE A 686 11.43 -6.09 -12.52
C PHE A 686 12.21 -6.92 -13.55
N ALA A 687 11.97 -8.23 -13.54
CA ALA A 687 12.41 -9.12 -14.61
C ALA A 687 11.68 -8.78 -15.92
N GLU A 688 12.35 -9.03 -17.04
CA GLU A 688 11.70 -9.02 -18.36
C GLU A 688 11.01 -10.38 -18.57
N LEU A 689 9.88 -10.43 -19.26
CA LEU A 689 9.04 -11.64 -19.30
C LEU A 689 8.92 -12.20 -20.72
N ILE A 690 8.79 -13.51 -20.81
CA ILE A 690 8.34 -14.20 -22.03
C ILE A 690 6.95 -14.75 -21.76
N LEU A 691 6.01 -14.44 -22.66
CA LEU A 691 4.66 -14.96 -22.62
C LEU A 691 4.44 -15.96 -23.75
N LYS A 692 3.73 -17.06 -23.50
CA LYS A 692 3.21 -17.98 -24.51
C LYS A 692 1.69 -17.85 -24.52
N ASN A 693 1.12 -17.33 -25.62
CA ASN A 693 -0.32 -17.06 -25.72
C ASN A 693 -0.87 -16.24 -24.54
N GLY A 694 -0.09 -15.29 -24.02
CA GLY A 694 -0.46 -14.45 -22.87
C GLY A 694 -0.17 -15.06 -21.48
N GLU A 695 0.19 -16.33 -21.40
CA GLU A 695 0.63 -16.95 -20.14
C GLU A 695 2.13 -16.71 -19.90
N PRO A 696 2.56 -16.26 -18.70
CA PRO A 696 3.97 -16.09 -18.43
C PRO A 696 4.70 -17.45 -18.35
N VAL A 697 5.72 -17.64 -19.17
CA VAL A 697 6.49 -18.90 -19.24
C VAL A 697 7.94 -18.77 -18.77
N ALA A 698 8.54 -17.58 -18.93
CA ALA A 698 9.89 -17.33 -18.47
C ALA A 698 10.10 -15.89 -17.97
N ALA A 699 11.01 -15.74 -17.02
CA ALA A 699 11.46 -14.46 -16.48
C ALA A 699 12.98 -14.31 -16.66
N LEU A 700 13.39 -13.18 -17.23
CA LEU A 700 14.78 -12.84 -17.51
C LEU A 700 15.31 -11.87 -16.47
N HIS A 701 16.40 -12.29 -15.80
CA HIS A 701 17.04 -11.55 -14.73
C HIS A 701 18.31 -10.89 -15.23
N PHE A 702 18.33 -9.57 -15.32
CA PHE A 702 19.51 -8.82 -15.77
C PHE A 702 20.40 -8.39 -14.60
N LYS A 703 21.72 -8.46 -14.80
CA LYS A 703 22.70 -7.85 -13.89
C LYS A 703 23.59 -6.89 -14.67
N LYS A 704 23.73 -5.68 -14.15
CA LYS A 704 24.56 -4.64 -14.75
C LYS A 704 25.97 -4.69 -14.15
N GLN A 705 26.96 -5.06 -14.93
CA GLN A 705 28.38 -4.92 -14.57
C GLN A 705 29.09 -4.03 -15.61
N GLU A 706 29.76 -2.97 -15.14
CA GLU A 706 30.81 -2.22 -15.85
C GLU A 706 30.62 -2.01 -17.36
N LYS A 707 29.40 -1.61 -17.78
CA LYS A 707 28.95 -1.27 -19.16
C LYS A 707 28.41 -2.41 -20.02
N ILE A 708 28.25 -3.62 -19.49
CA ILE A 708 27.64 -4.74 -20.20
C ILE A 708 26.43 -5.23 -19.41
N ASP A 709 25.26 -5.19 -20.05
CA ASP A 709 24.06 -5.86 -19.53
C ASP A 709 24.12 -7.33 -19.99
N TYR A 710 24.06 -8.26 -19.04
CA TYR A 710 23.92 -9.69 -19.34
C TYR A 710 22.73 -10.29 -18.59
N ILE A 711 22.21 -11.37 -19.15
CA ILE A 711 21.14 -12.16 -18.57
C ILE A 711 21.80 -13.07 -17.52
N ASN A 712 21.68 -12.69 -16.26
CA ASN A 712 22.20 -13.46 -15.15
C ASN A 712 21.45 -14.78 -15.00
N ASN A 713 20.13 -14.82 -15.21
CA ASN A 713 19.35 -16.05 -15.16
C ASN A 713 18.14 -15.96 -16.08
N ILE A 714 17.77 -17.05 -16.76
CA ILE A 714 16.44 -17.23 -17.35
C ILE A 714 15.70 -18.24 -16.47
N GLU A 715 14.67 -17.80 -15.77
CA GLU A 715 13.81 -18.65 -14.95
C GLU A 715 12.59 -19.07 -15.76
N ILE A 716 12.55 -20.33 -16.18
CA ILE A 716 11.49 -20.95 -16.97
C ILE A 716 10.65 -21.81 -16.02
N LEU A 717 9.33 -21.67 -16.08
CA LEU A 717 8.45 -22.48 -15.24
C LEU A 717 8.60 -23.98 -15.60
N PRO A 718 8.53 -24.90 -14.61
CA PRO A 718 8.82 -26.33 -14.82
C PRO A 718 8.04 -26.98 -15.97
N GLU A 719 6.78 -26.61 -16.14
CA GLU A 719 5.87 -27.10 -17.17
C GLU A 719 6.21 -26.65 -18.60
N PHE A 720 7.13 -25.68 -18.77
CA PHE A 720 7.62 -25.20 -20.08
C PHE A 720 9.12 -25.50 -20.26
N SER A 721 9.68 -26.44 -19.50
CA SER A 721 11.12 -26.74 -19.49
C SER A 721 11.56 -27.78 -20.53
N ASP A 722 10.65 -28.28 -21.36
CA ASP A 722 10.99 -29.16 -22.48
C ASP A 722 11.78 -28.41 -23.57
N ASP A 723 12.56 -29.17 -24.34
CA ASP A 723 13.44 -28.63 -25.38
C ASP A 723 12.67 -27.75 -26.38
N HIS A 724 11.44 -28.11 -26.75
CA HIS A 724 10.66 -27.37 -27.74
C HIS A 724 10.27 -25.97 -27.24
N ASN A 725 9.73 -25.85 -26.04
CA ASN A 725 9.44 -24.55 -25.43
C ASN A 725 10.71 -23.74 -25.17
N LEU A 726 11.79 -24.39 -24.73
CA LEU A 726 13.09 -23.75 -24.51
C LEU A 726 13.64 -23.12 -25.80
N MET A 727 13.53 -23.83 -26.93
CA MET A 727 13.91 -23.31 -28.24
C MET A 727 13.15 -22.03 -28.59
N PHE A 728 11.82 -22.01 -28.42
CA PHE A 728 11.03 -20.81 -28.69
C PHE A 728 11.35 -19.65 -27.75
N ILE A 729 11.52 -19.91 -26.45
CA ILE A 729 11.90 -18.91 -25.47
C ILE A 729 13.21 -18.23 -25.88
N LEU A 730 14.24 -19.01 -26.19
CA LEU A 730 15.55 -18.49 -26.58
C LEU A 730 15.51 -17.75 -27.93
N SER A 731 14.75 -18.26 -28.89
CA SER A 731 14.54 -17.59 -30.18
C SER A 731 13.84 -16.24 -30.00
N THR A 732 12.83 -16.15 -29.14
CA THR A 732 12.12 -14.88 -28.83
C THR A 732 13.06 -13.87 -28.18
N VAL A 733 13.95 -14.31 -27.29
CA VAL A 733 14.99 -13.46 -26.70
C VAL A 733 15.93 -12.93 -27.78
N GLN A 734 16.42 -13.79 -28.67
CA GLN A 734 17.31 -13.39 -29.76
C GLN A 734 16.63 -12.41 -30.72
N ASP A 735 15.40 -12.69 -31.15
CA ASP A 735 14.65 -11.81 -32.04
C ASP A 735 14.52 -10.40 -31.42
N TYR A 736 14.10 -10.31 -30.15
CA TYR A 736 14.02 -9.02 -29.45
C TYR A 736 15.36 -8.26 -29.41
N PHE A 737 16.46 -8.94 -29.09
CA PHE A 737 17.77 -8.29 -29.02
C PHE A 737 18.32 -7.89 -30.40
N SER A 738 18.02 -8.65 -31.45
CA SER A 738 18.39 -8.31 -32.82
C SER A 738 17.73 -7.00 -33.28
N ARG A 739 16.52 -6.71 -32.77
CA ARG A 739 15.73 -5.53 -33.10
C ARG A 739 16.10 -4.28 -32.29
N THR A 740 16.59 -4.46 -31.06
CA THR A 740 16.79 -3.36 -30.11
C THR A 740 18.23 -2.88 -29.99
N ARG A 741 19.24 -3.72 -30.31
CA ARG A 741 20.65 -3.37 -30.15
C ARG A 741 21.20 -2.54 -31.32
N GLU A 742 22.18 -1.69 -31.02
CA GLU A 742 22.94 -0.96 -32.03
C GLU A 742 23.76 -1.94 -32.91
N LYS A 743 23.81 -1.70 -34.23
CA LYS A 743 24.62 -2.48 -35.17
C LYS A 743 26.06 -2.61 -34.66
N GLY A 744 26.53 -3.84 -34.48
CA GLY A 744 27.89 -4.16 -34.01
C GLY A 744 27.99 -4.57 -32.52
N LYS A 745 26.88 -4.57 -31.76
CA LYS A 745 26.81 -5.17 -30.41
C LYS A 745 26.03 -6.50 -30.47
N SER A 746 26.65 -7.55 -30.99
CA SER A 746 25.95 -8.80 -31.37
C SER A 746 25.66 -9.73 -30.20
N GLU A 747 26.65 -10.07 -29.37
CA GLU A 747 26.50 -11.24 -28.47
C GLU A 747 25.55 -11.02 -27.28
N ILE A 748 24.52 -11.85 -27.17
CA ILE A 748 23.67 -11.91 -25.98
C ILE A 748 24.37 -12.78 -24.94
N ARG A 749 24.65 -12.24 -23.76
CA ARG A 749 25.38 -12.99 -22.74
C ARG A 749 24.44 -13.61 -21.73
N ILE A 750 24.49 -14.93 -21.57
CA ILE A 750 23.70 -15.68 -20.58
C ILE A 750 24.65 -16.43 -19.64
N ARG A 751 24.33 -16.41 -18.34
CA ARG A 751 25.10 -17.13 -17.32
C ARG A 751 24.48 -18.48 -16.93
N GLN A 752 23.16 -18.50 -16.69
CA GLN A 752 22.45 -19.69 -16.23
C GLN A 752 20.99 -19.70 -16.69
N ILE A 753 20.40 -20.89 -16.75
CA ILE A 753 18.96 -21.12 -16.96
C ILE A 753 18.46 -21.99 -15.81
N ASN A 754 17.36 -21.59 -15.17
CA ASN A 754 16.81 -22.25 -13.98
C ASN A 754 17.85 -22.49 -12.86
N GLY A 755 18.80 -21.56 -12.71
CA GLY A 755 19.88 -21.69 -11.74
C GLY A 755 20.99 -22.67 -12.12
N VAL A 756 20.89 -23.34 -13.28
CA VAL A 756 21.93 -24.22 -13.82
C VAL A 756 22.94 -23.38 -14.60
N PRO A 757 24.22 -23.29 -14.14
CA PRO A 757 25.26 -22.58 -14.87
C PRO A 757 25.49 -23.20 -16.25
N LEU A 758 25.51 -22.39 -17.31
CA LEU A 758 25.69 -22.89 -18.68
C LEU A 758 27.11 -23.43 -18.93
N ASN A 759 28.07 -23.07 -18.09
CA ASN A 759 29.43 -23.62 -18.09
C ASN A 759 29.61 -24.90 -17.24
N SER A 760 28.54 -25.40 -16.63
CA SER A 760 28.57 -26.66 -15.86
C SER A 760 28.27 -27.86 -16.77
N GLU A 761 28.66 -29.06 -16.33
CA GLU A 761 28.31 -30.33 -17.00
C GLU A 761 26.78 -30.48 -17.20
N SER A 762 25.99 -30.03 -16.22
CA SER A 762 24.53 -30.01 -16.32
C SER A 762 23.99 -29.00 -17.34
N GLY A 763 24.77 -27.97 -17.69
CA GLY A 763 24.44 -26.96 -18.69
C GLY A 763 24.76 -27.36 -20.13
N GLU A 764 25.61 -28.38 -20.35
CA GLU A 764 26.10 -28.75 -21.69
C GLU A 764 24.97 -29.11 -22.67
N LYS A 765 23.90 -29.76 -22.19
CA LYS A 765 22.73 -30.09 -23.01
C LYS A 765 22.04 -28.83 -23.56
N ILE A 766 21.88 -27.81 -22.71
CA ILE A 766 21.28 -26.53 -23.07
C ILE A 766 22.18 -25.79 -24.06
N VAL A 767 23.49 -25.81 -23.82
CA VAL A 767 24.48 -25.21 -24.72
C VAL A 767 24.48 -25.90 -26.09
N SER A 768 24.40 -27.22 -26.13
CA SER A 768 24.28 -27.98 -27.38
C SER A 768 23.01 -27.60 -28.13
N LEU A 769 21.88 -27.47 -27.44
CA LEU A 769 20.62 -27.00 -28.04
C LEU A 769 20.78 -25.60 -28.65
N MET A 770 21.34 -24.65 -27.90
CA MET A 770 21.61 -23.28 -28.36
C MET A 770 22.53 -23.24 -29.59
N THR A 771 23.56 -24.09 -29.60
CA THR A 771 24.53 -24.19 -30.70
C THR A 771 23.87 -24.79 -31.95
N ASN A 772 23.07 -25.85 -31.80
CA ASN A 772 22.34 -26.48 -32.91
C ASN A 772 21.34 -25.52 -33.56
N MET A 773 20.75 -24.62 -32.77
CA MET A 773 19.86 -23.56 -33.23
C MET A 773 20.58 -22.37 -33.86
N GLN A 774 21.92 -22.35 -33.86
CA GLN A 774 22.75 -21.24 -34.36
C GLN A 774 22.42 -19.89 -33.69
N LEU A 775 22.08 -19.93 -32.40
CA LEU A 775 21.74 -18.71 -31.66
C LEU A 775 23.01 -17.95 -31.26
N ASP A 776 22.99 -16.63 -31.39
CA ASP A 776 24.15 -15.75 -31.13
C ASP A 776 24.28 -15.40 -29.63
N PHE A 777 24.58 -16.42 -28.82
CA PHE A 777 24.79 -16.29 -27.38
C PHE A 777 26.24 -16.56 -26.96
N HIS A 778 26.72 -15.77 -25.99
CA HIS A 778 28.00 -15.98 -25.34
C HIS A 778 27.80 -16.41 -23.88
N ILE A 779 28.42 -17.53 -23.51
CA ILE A 779 28.30 -18.13 -22.18
C ILE A 779 29.30 -17.47 -21.24
N ILE A 780 28.80 -16.86 -20.16
CA ILE A 780 29.65 -16.28 -19.12
C ILE A 780 29.96 -17.36 -18.06
N PRO A 781 31.21 -17.45 -17.57
CA PRO A 781 31.58 -18.31 -16.45
C PRO A 781 30.82 -18.09 -15.12
#